data_AF-A0A9D9P0T6-F1
#
_entry.id   AF-A0A9D9P0T6-F1
#
_cell.length_a   1.000
_cell.length_b   1.000
_cell.length_c   1.000
_cell.angle_alpha   90.00
_cell.angle_beta   90.00
_cell.angle_gamma   90.00
#
_symmetry.space_group_name_H-M   'P 1'
#
loop_
_entity.id
_entity.type
_entity.pdbx_description
1 polymer ?
#
loop_
_entity_poly.entity_id
_entity_poly.type
_entity_poly.pdbx_seq_one_letter_code
_entity_poly.pdbx_strand_id
1 'polypeptide(L)'
;MMRYLTIHVRVHDGRYHGYGDTLPSPFRLFQALVAGAGISGPLDKRTKDALIWLESLPDAPIIALPHMARGQAVTMFMPNNDLDKFGGDIRDIAKIRGANKVWVPRHFDTAVPWIYAWPFPENGATQAEAICELSEKLYQLGRGIDMAWAWGEIISKEKLEDYLSTYPGRIYRPSTGRSSTTLPSPCPGSLESLERRHEAFGKRFEYTRAGKALQVTFHQPPKPRFQPIPYDSPPSRHLYELRSPAAEASFAPWPLTRVVDLVVGLRDGAVKRLETALQGKEADIHRALVGRKPDGTNDIPPEDRVRIIPLPSIGHFHADRQIRRVLIEVPPTCPLRADDVHWAFSGLDVVNVKTGEVQAVLTRSDDKGLLRHYGFEDDRRCRVWRTVTPAALPGNAWRRRIDPARRRDEAKPGDERVAEQGRAAAAVCQALRHAGVQARVETLRLQREPFESQGSRVEPFAEGTRFAKERLWHVEITFGAPVKGPLLLGDGRFCGLGLMSPVRDAVPGVQVFAITADLTGQPDPIEVVRALRRAVMARVQAILGKDKQLPSFFSGHEENGAPVQHTSSSHLSFAFEPTSKRLLIFAPHVVERRAATPQELKYLSTLDVALEDFRELRAGRAGVFSLSRASIDTGNDSLLASSPVWETITPYVVTRHAKEGEAKKALEVDVRTECRRLGLPEPKAVEVSNIQGVPGIGLTGKVKLHFVQHITGPLLLGRTRYLGGGLFLAVHHQDQPYQDQP
;
A
#
# COMPACT_ATOMS: atom_id res chain seq x y z
N MET A 1 -19.52 27.52 -14.18
CA MET A 1 -18.44 26.53 -13.94
C MET A 1 -18.69 25.78 -12.64
N MET A 2 -18.09 24.62 -12.41
CA MET A 2 -18.24 23.88 -11.13
C MET A 2 -17.22 24.40 -10.12
N ARG A 3 -17.67 24.77 -8.92
CA ARG A 3 -16.83 25.21 -7.79
C ARG A 3 -16.89 24.20 -6.65
N TYR A 4 -15.99 24.34 -5.67
CA TYR A 4 -15.96 23.49 -4.49
C TYR A 4 -16.11 24.31 -3.22
N LEU A 5 -17.01 23.89 -2.34
CA LEU A 5 -17.11 24.34 -0.96
C LEU A 5 -16.23 23.41 -0.12
N THR A 6 -15.16 23.95 0.46
CA THR A 6 -14.25 23.20 1.33
C THR A 6 -14.44 23.62 2.78
N ILE A 7 -14.73 22.67 3.65
CA ILE A 7 -14.74 22.88 5.11
C ILE A 7 -13.50 22.24 5.69
N HIS A 8 -12.66 23.06 6.30
CA HIS A 8 -11.44 22.65 6.95
C HIS A 8 -11.68 22.52 8.46
N VAL A 9 -11.27 21.41 9.07
CA VAL A 9 -11.46 21.15 10.50
C VAL A 9 -10.12 20.88 11.17
N ARG A 10 -9.86 21.53 12.30
CA ARG A 10 -8.75 21.21 13.20
C ARG A 10 -9.29 20.65 14.50
N VAL A 11 -8.78 19.48 14.89
CA VAL A 11 -9.12 18.82 16.16
C VAL A 11 -8.00 19.06 17.16
N HIS A 12 -8.36 19.40 18.39
CA HIS A 12 -7.43 19.94 19.39
C HIS A 12 -6.35 18.95 19.87
N ASP A 13 -6.71 17.71 20.19
CA ASP A 13 -5.92 16.84 21.09
C ASP A 13 -5.06 15.76 20.40
N GLY A 14 -4.81 15.85 19.09
CA GLY A 14 -4.06 14.83 18.30
C GLY A 14 -4.65 13.41 18.41
N ARG A 15 -5.85 13.32 18.98
CA ARG A 15 -6.59 12.14 19.38
C ARG A 15 -8.03 12.37 19.00
N TYR A 16 -8.60 11.42 18.28
CA TYR A 16 -10.00 11.44 17.89
C TYR A 16 -10.67 10.16 18.38
N HIS A 17 -11.74 10.30 19.15
CA HIS A 17 -12.38 9.18 19.83
C HIS A 17 -13.65 8.70 19.11
N GLY A 18 -14.35 9.60 18.41
CA GLY A 18 -15.45 9.26 17.49
C GLY A 18 -16.51 8.30 18.06
N TYR A 19 -17.14 7.49 17.21
CA TYR A 19 -18.03 6.40 17.63
C TYR A 19 -17.44 5.05 17.22
N GLY A 20 -16.54 4.50 18.04
CA GLY A 20 -15.86 3.23 17.73
C GLY A 20 -14.78 3.42 16.66
N ASP A 21 -14.69 2.49 15.71
CA ASP A 21 -13.63 2.51 14.68
C ASP A 21 -13.96 3.41 13.47
N THR A 22 -15.09 4.12 13.46
CA THR A 22 -15.57 4.88 12.29
C THR A 22 -14.78 6.17 12.05
N LEU A 23 -14.42 6.44 10.79
CA LEU A 23 -13.89 7.72 10.35
C LEU A 23 -14.92 8.84 10.57
N PRO A 24 -14.47 10.11 10.72
CA PRO A 24 -15.35 11.27 10.85
C PRO A 24 -16.15 11.48 9.56
N SER A 25 -17.42 11.09 9.56
CA SER A 25 -18.25 11.10 8.35
C SER A 25 -18.75 12.50 7.98
N PRO A 26 -19.14 12.74 6.72
CA PRO A 26 -19.75 14.01 6.30
C PRO A 26 -21.01 14.35 7.11
N PHE A 27 -21.83 13.35 7.46
CA PHE A 27 -22.99 13.56 8.31
C PHE A 27 -22.60 13.96 9.75
N ARG A 28 -21.46 13.49 10.25
CA ARG A 28 -20.98 13.92 11.57
C ARG A 28 -20.55 15.38 11.56
N LEU A 29 -19.92 15.84 10.48
CA LEU A 29 -19.65 17.25 10.25
C LEU A 29 -20.95 18.06 10.16
N PHE A 30 -21.94 17.57 9.39
CA PHE A 30 -23.25 18.23 9.30
C PHE A 30 -23.89 18.41 10.69
N GLN A 31 -23.91 17.36 11.51
CA GLN A 31 -24.39 17.44 12.90
C GLN A 31 -23.62 18.47 13.74
N ALA A 32 -22.31 18.57 13.55
CA ALA A 32 -21.46 19.53 14.25
C ALA A 32 -21.78 20.98 13.84
N LEU A 33 -22.03 21.24 12.56
CA LEU A 33 -22.47 22.55 12.07
C LEU A 33 -23.83 22.94 12.68
N VAL A 34 -24.80 22.03 12.67
CA VAL A 34 -26.12 22.25 13.31
C VAL A 34 -25.97 22.53 14.80
N ALA A 35 -25.15 21.73 15.50
CA ALA A 35 -24.93 21.89 16.94
C ALA A 35 -24.20 23.20 17.29
N GLY A 36 -23.22 23.63 16.47
CA GLY A 36 -22.51 24.90 16.63
C GLY A 36 -23.44 26.09 16.44
N ALA A 37 -24.28 26.07 15.40
CA ALA A 37 -25.30 27.09 15.17
C ALA A 37 -26.30 27.21 16.35
N GLY A 38 -26.73 26.07 16.88
CA GLY A 38 -27.75 25.98 17.93
C GLY A 38 -27.31 26.47 19.30
N ILE A 39 -26.01 26.73 19.55
CA ILE A 39 -25.56 27.32 20.81
C ILE A 39 -26.20 28.69 21.04
N SER A 40 -26.37 29.47 19.97
CA SER A 40 -26.94 30.82 20.02
C SER A 40 -28.47 30.86 20.09
N GLY A 41 -29.14 29.70 20.19
CA GLY A 41 -30.60 29.59 20.19
C GLY A 41 -31.14 28.94 18.91
N PRO A 42 -32.45 29.12 18.62
CA PRO A 42 -33.08 28.57 17.42
C PRO A 42 -32.36 29.02 16.13
N LEU A 43 -32.26 28.12 15.16
CA LEU A 43 -31.62 28.41 13.87
C LEU A 43 -32.42 29.46 13.09
N ASP A 44 -31.75 30.53 12.65
CA ASP A 44 -32.35 31.53 11.78
C ASP A 44 -32.65 30.97 10.37
N LYS A 45 -33.46 31.71 9.60
CA LYS A 45 -33.89 31.27 8.27
C LYS A 45 -32.70 31.10 7.31
N ARG A 46 -31.73 32.02 7.32
CA ARG A 46 -30.54 31.96 6.44
C ARG A 46 -29.73 30.69 6.68
N THR A 47 -29.53 30.33 7.95
CA THR A 47 -28.81 29.12 8.38
C THR A 47 -29.56 27.86 7.98
N LYS A 48 -30.89 27.82 8.17
CA LYS A 48 -31.71 26.69 7.75
C LYS A 48 -31.67 26.50 6.23
N ASP A 49 -31.85 27.56 5.46
CA ASP A 49 -31.82 27.51 3.99
C ASP A 49 -30.45 27.02 3.48
N ALA A 50 -29.35 27.45 4.11
CA ALA A 50 -28.00 26.99 3.77
C ALA A 50 -27.78 25.50 4.10
N LEU A 51 -28.25 25.03 5.26
CA LEU A 51 -28.15 23.61 5.65
C LEU A 51 -29.03 22.70 4.77
N ILE A 52 -30.24 23.16 4.42
CA ILE A 52 -31.14 22.48 3.47
C ILE A 52 -30.49 22.38 2.09
N TRP A 53 -29.84 23.46 1.64
CA TRP A 53 -29.07 23.44 0.40
C TRP A 53 -27.92 22.42 0.46
N LEU A 54 -27.13 22.42 1.54
CA LEU A 54 -26.00 21.50 1.69
C LEU A 54 -26.42 20.02 1.67
N GLU A 55 -27.54 19.66 2.32
CA GLU A 55 -28.06 18.28 2.28
C GLU A 55 -28.72 17.90 0.95
N SER A 56 -29.00 18.89 0.09
CA SER A 56 -29.60 18.70 -1.24
C SER A 56 -28.58 18.54 -2.37
N LEU A 57 -27.28 18.76 -2.11
CA LEU A 57 -26.24 18.59 -3.11
C LEU A 57 -26.22 17.13 -3.62
N PRO A 58 -26.18 16.91 -4.95
CA PRO A 58 -26.29 15.58 -5.53
C PRO A 58 -25.07 14.70 -5.23
N ASP A 59 -23.90 15.33 -5.08
CA ASP A 59 -22.63 14.66 -4.87
C ASP A 59 -22.20 14.75 -3.40
N ALA A 60 -21.72 13.63 -2.87
CA ALA A 60 -21.06 13.59 -1.57
C ALA A 60 -19.67 14.24 -1.63
N PRO A 61 -19.10 14.69 -0.50
CA PRO A 61 -17.82 15.39 -0.54
C PRO A 61 -16.64 14.44 -0.74
N ILE A 62 -15.56 14.96 -1.34
CA ILE A 62 -14.22 14.39 -1.17
C ILE A 62 -13.75 14.67 0.26
N ILE A 63 -13.14 13.68 0.92
CA ILE A 63 -12.65 13.83 2.30
C ILE A 63 -11.14 13.66 2.32
N ALA A 64 -10.40 14.61 2.86
CA ALA A 64 -8.97 14.49 3.15
C ALA A 64 -8.77 14.43 4.67
N LEU A 65 -8.18 13.34 5.17
CA LEU A 65 -7.88 13.16 6.59
C LEU A 65 -6.38 12.91 6.79
N PRO A 66 -5.74 13.41 7.85
CA PRO A 66 -4.36 13.08 8.17
C PRO A 66 -4.20 11.58 8.34
N HIS A 67 -2.96 11.09 8.29
CA HIS A 67 -2.70 9.70 8.64
C HIS A 67 -3.14 9.42 10.08
N MET A 68 -4.17 8.60 10.25
CA MET A 68 -4.73 8.23 11.54
C MET A 68 -4.25 6.84 11.96
N ALA A 69 -3.44 6.75 13.00
CA ALA A 69 -3.00 5.49 13.60
C ALA A 69 -3.99 5.05 14.69
N ARG A 70 -4.38 3.78 14.68
CA ARG A 70 -5.22 3.22 15.75
C ARG A 70 -4.42 3.15 17.05
N GLY A 71 -4.93 3.79 18.10
CA GLY A 71 -4.38 3.73 19.45
C GLY A 71 -4.79 2.47 20.21
N GLN A 72 -4.28 2.35 21.43
CA GLN A 72 -4.64 1.25 22.32
C GLN A 72 -6.05 1.43 22.87
N ALA A 73 -6.82 0.34 22.96
CA ALA A 73 -8.12 0.35 23.62
C ALA A 73 -7.96 0.64 25.13
N VAL A 74 -8.68 1.66 25.62
CA VAL A 74 -8.73 2.05 27.04
C VAL A 74 -10.14 1.83 27.55
N THR A 75 -10.27 1.14 28.68
CA THR A 75 -11.55 0.97 29.36
C THR A 75 -11.64 1.99 30.49
N MET A 76 -12.65 2.87 30.41
CA MET A 76 -12.96 3.85 31.44
C MET A 76 -14.20 3.39 32.20
N PHE A 77 -14.14 3.47 33.53
CA PHE A 77 -15.27 3.22 34.40
C PHE A 77 -15.97 4.54 34.68
N MET A 78 -17.26 4.64 34.33
CA MET A 78 -18.04 5.84 34.67
C MET A 78 -18.68 5.65 36.04
N PRO A 79 -18.45 6.57 37.00
CA PRO A 79 -19.21 6.56 38.25
C PRO A 79 -20.68 6.84 37.91
N ASN A 80 -21.55 5.90 38.24
CA ASN A 80 -22.98 6.12 38.39
C ASN A 80 -23.25 6.68 39.79
N ASN A 81 -24.26 7.53 39.95
CA ASN A 81 -24.71 8.04 41.25
C ASN A 81 -25.34 6.94 42.14
N ASP A 82 -25.06 5.67 41.87
CA ASP A 82 -25.56 4.53 42.63
C ASP A 82 -24.80 4.33 43.94
N LEU A 83 -23.74 5.11 44.21
CA LEU A 83 -23.02 5.09 45.50
C LEU A 83 -23.97 5.41 46.67
N ASP A 84 -25.02 6.20 46.43
CA ASP A 84 -26.07 6.52 47.40
C ASP A 84 -26.83 5.25 47.85
N LYS A 85 -26.97 4.24 46.98
CA LYS A 85 -27.55 2.94 47.35
C LYS A 85 -26.66 2.13 48.29
N PHE A 86 -25.39 2.52 48.42
CA PHE A 86 -24.39 1.90 49.31
C PHE A 86 -23.95 2.86 50.42
N GLY A 87 -24.77 3.85 50.78
CA GLY A 87 -24.50 4.76 51.90
C GLY A 87 -23.38 5.77 51.63
N GLY A 88 -22.97 5.97 50.37
CA GLY A 88 -22.00 7.00 49.98
C GLY A 88 -20.54 6.68 50.33
N ASP A 89 -20.22 5.46 50.76
CA ASP A 89 -18.84 5.07 51.10
C ASP A 89 -17.98 4.89 49.83
N ILE A 90 -16.96 5.73 49.69
CA ILE A 90 -16.00 5.69 48.56
C ILE A 90 -15.29 4.33 48.45
N ARG A 91 -15.15 3.58 49.55
CA ARG A 91 -14.54 2.24 49.53
C ARG A 91 -15.35 1.22 48.72
N ASP A 92 -16.64 1.44 48.57
CA ASP A 92 -17.56 0.56 47.84
C ASP A 92 -17.67 0.90 46.34
N ILE A 93 -16.86 1.83 45.84
CA ILE A 93 -16.87 2.26 44.43
C ILE A 93 -16.62 1.10 43.44
N ALA A 94 -15.94 0.03 43.88
CA ALA A 94 -15.72 -1.17 43.07
C ALA A 94 -17.03 -1.93 42.76
N LYS A 95 -18.03 -1.88 43.65
CA LYS A 95 -19.34 -2.55 43.51
C LYS A 95 -20.25 -1.88 42.47
N ILE A 96 -19.93 -0.64 42.09
CA ILE A 96 -20.70 0.16 41.13
C ILE A 96 -20.02 0.33 39.76
N ARG A 97 -18.91 -0.37 39.52
CA ARG A 97 -18.20 -0.42 38.22
C ARG A 97 -18.94 -1.24 37.14
N GLY A 98 -20.25 -1.10 37.03
CA GLY A 98 -21.06 -1.79 36.02
C GLY A 98 -21.06 -1.10 34.65
N ALA A 99 -20.87 0.22 34.63
CA ALA A 99 -20.90 1.02 33.41
C ALA A 99 -19.49 1.21 32.84
N ASN A 100 -19.12 0.35 31.88
CA ASN A 100 -17.82 0.38 31.22
C ASN A 100 -17.95 1.10 29.88
N LYS A 101 -17.04 2.03 29.61
CA LYS A 101 -16.92 2.64 28.29
C LYS A 101 -15.54 2.31 27.72
N VAL A 102 -15.51 1.58 26.62
CA VAL A 102 -14.27 1.30 25.88
C VAL A 102 -14.05 2.40 24.85
N TRP A 103 -12.83 2.92 24.81
CA TRP A 103 -12.38 3.98 23.92
C TRP A 103 -11.23 3.45 23.10
N VAL A 104 -11.24 3.71 21.81
CA VAL A 104 -10.14 3.37 20.91
C VAL A 104 -9.75 4.66 20.19
N PRO A 105 -8.86 5.48 20.77
CA PRO A 105 -8.48 6.75 20.16
C PRO A 105 -7.74 6.51 18.85
N ARG A 106 -7.88 7.42 17.90
CA ARG A 106 -7.02 7.51 16.71
C ARG A 106 -6.05 8.65 16.89
N HIS A 107 -4.76 8.37 16.75
CA HIS A 107 -3.69 9.36 16.81
C HIS A 107 -3.41 9.94 15.43
N PHE A 108 -3.20 11.25 15.34
CA PHE A 108 -2.88 11.95 14.09
C PHE A 108 -2.09 13.23 14.41
N ASP A 109 -1.48 13.81 13.37
CA ASP A 109 -0.80 15.11 13.46
C ASP A 109 -1.82 16.26 13.48
N THR A 110 -1.86 17.01 14.58
CA THR A 110 -2.76 18.16 14.76
C THR A 110 -2.49 19.32 13.82
N ALA A 111 -1.28 19.42 13.25
CA ALA A 111 -0.93 20.47 12.31
C ALA A 111 -1.68 20.33 10.98
N VAL A 112 -2.11 19.11 10.63
CA VAL A 112 -2.75 18.79 9.37
C VAL A 112 -4.29 18.91 9.48
N PRO A 113 -4.92 19.91 8.83
CA PRO A 113 -6.36 20.08 8.89
C PRO A 113 -7.08 18.99 8.10
N TRP A 114 -8.28 18.61 8.54
CA TRP A 114 -9.17 17.70 7.83
C TRP A 114 -9.97 18.51 6.81
N ILE A 115 -10.26 17.95 5.64
CA ILE A 115 -10.92 18.70 4.54
C ILE A 115 -12.13 17.91 4.07
N TYR A 116 -13.26 18.60 3.92
CA TYR A 116 -14.47 18.08 3.27
C TYR A 116 -14.82 18.99 2.11
N ALA A 117 -14.78 18.49 0.88
CA ALA A 117 -14.94 19.27 -0.34
C ALA A 117 -16.17 18.84 -1.14
N TRP A 118 -17.23 19.65 -1.14
CA TRP A 118 -18.43 19.43 -1.94
C TRP A 118 -18.34 20.16 -3.28
N PRO A 119 -18.52 19.48 -4.43
CA PRO A 119 -18.75 20.17 -5.68
C PRO A 119 -20.13 20.80 -5.67
N PHE A 120 -20.25 22.01 -6.21
CA PHE A 120 -21.55 22.67 -6.38
C PHE A 120 -21.58 23.54 -7.64
N PRO A 121 -22.77 23.70 -8.26
CA PRO A 121 -22.99 24.62 -9.37
C PRO A 121 -22.96 26.08 -8.90
N GLU A 122 -22.57 26.98 -9.81
CA GLU A 122 -22.32 28.40 -9.50
C GLU A 122 -23.53 29.15 -8.91
N ASN A 123 -24.75 28.68 -9.16
CA ASN A 123 -25.99 29.21 -8.58
C ASN A 123 -26.12 28.98 -7.06
N GLY A 124 -25.27 28.16 -6.45
CA GLY A 124 -25.22 27.91 -5.00
C GLY A 124 -24.25 28.78 -4.22
N ALA A 125 -23.64 29.81 -4.82
CA ALA A 125 -22.57 30.60 -4.20
C ALA A 125 -22.97 31.24 -2.86
N THR A 126 -24.15 31.85 -2.79
CA THR A 126 -24.64 32.51 -1.56
C THR A 126 -24.86 31.54 -0.40
N GLN A 127 -25.39 30.34 -0.69
CA GLN A 127 -25.56 29.30 0.32
C GLN A 127 -24.21 28.72 0.74
N ALA A 128 -23.26 28.56 -0.19
CA ALA A 128 -21.90 28.13 0.13
C ALA A 128 -21.20 29.13 1.06
N GLU A 129 -21.34 30.44 0.81
CA GLU A 129 -20.81 31.50 1.70
C GLU A 129 -21.41 31.42 3.11
N ALA A 130 -22.73 31.21 3.20
CA ALA A 130 -23.40 31.03 4.49
C ALA A 130 -22.89 29.78 5.25
N ILE A 131 -22.55 28.70 4.55
CA ILE A 131 -21.92 27.52 5.16
C ILE A 131 -20.48 27.82 5.61
N CYS A 132 -19.72 28.65 4.88
CA CYS A 132 -18.40 29.09 5.32
C CYS A 132 -18.48 29.86 6.64
N GLU A 133 -19.36 30.85 6.73
CA GLU A 133 -19.61 31.60 7.97
C GLU A 133 -20.08 30.68 9.10
N LEU A 134 -20.93 29.70 8.79
CA LEU A 134 -21.43 28.74 9.77
C LEU A 134 -20.32 27.82 10.32
N SER A 135 -19.34 27.48 9.49
CA SER A 135 -18.25 26.58 9.86
C SER A 135 -17.41 27.14 11.01
N GLU A 136 -17.29 28.46 11.12
CA GLU A 136 -16.56 29.14 12.20
C GLU A 136 -17.20 28.93 13.59
N LYS A 137 -18.48 28.55 13.64
CA LYS A 137 -19.21 28.27 14.90
C LYS A 137 -18.98 26.84 15.41
N LEU A 138 -18.26 25.99 14.67
CA LEU A 138 -17.99 24.61 15.06
C LEU A 138 -17.03 24.59 16.27
N TYR A 139 -17.42 23.87 17.33
CA TYR A 139 -16.60 23.71 18.55
C TYR A 139 -16.28 22.23 18.88
N GLN A 140 -16.94 21.28 18.21
CA GLN A 140 -16.76 19.84 18.40
C GLN A 140 -17.11 19.09 17.11
N LEU A 141 -16.46 17.96 16.84
CA LEU A 141 -16.80 17.09 15.70
C LEU A 141 -17.13 15.66 16.15
N GLY A 142 -16.35 15.08 17.06
CA GLY A 142 -16.54 13.72 17.56
C GLY A 142 -17.38 13.68 18.83
N ARG A 143 -16.95 12.95 19.85
CA ARG A 143 -17.56 13.00 21.19
C ARG A 143 -17.35 14.39 21.82
N GLY A 144 -17.99 14.65 22.96
CA GLY A 144 -17.79 15.90 23.70
C GLY A 144 -16.36 16.16 24.20
N ILE A 145 -15.42 15.21 24.01
CA ILE A 145 -13.99 15.42 24.26
C ILE A 145 -13.19 15.67 22.98
N ASP A 146 -13.80 15.51 21.80
CA ASP A 146 -13.19 15.74 20.50
C ASP A 146 -13.45 17.20 20.07
N MET A 147 -12.88 18.12 20.85
CA MET A 147 -12.94 19.57 20.60
C MET A 147 -12.30 19.91 19.26
N ALA A 148 -12.96 20.74 18.48
CA ALA A 148 -12.53 21.08 17.13
C ALA A 148 -13.00 22.48 16.73
N TRP A 149 -12.35 23.10 15.76
CA TRP A 149 -12.80 24.32 15.11
C TRP A 149 -12.68 24.18 13.60
N ALA A 150 -13.44 24.97 12.85
CA ALA A 150 -13.48 24.87 11.40
C ALA A 150 -13.56 26.24 10.71
N TRP A 151 -13.23 26.26 9.42
CA TRP A 151 -13.46 27.39 8.52
C TRP A 151 -13.85 26.86 7.14
N GLY A 152 -14.55 27.68 6.35
CA GLY A 152 -14.93 27.33 4.98
C GLY A 152 -14.22 28.16 3.93
N GLU A 153 -13.97 27.58 2.76
CA GLU A 153 -13.48 28.28 1.57
C GLU A 153 -14.29 27.87 0.34
N ILE A 154 -14.34 28.74 -0.67
CA ILE A 154 -14.92 28.43 -1.98
C ILE A 154 -13.83 28.51 -3.04
N ILE A 155 -13.40 27.35 -3.53
CA ILE A 155 -12.24 27.24 -4.43
C ILE A 155 -12.62 26.67 -5.81
N SER A 156 -11.74 26.87 -6.80
CA SER A 156 -11.88 26.23 -8.10
C SER A 156 -11.44 24.76 -8.04
N LYS A 157 -11.76 23.99 -9.08
CA LYS A 157 -11.34 22.59 -9.19
C LYS A 157 -9.82 22.45 -9.19
N GLU A 158 -9.13 23.32 -9.92
CA GLU A 158 -7.66 23.30 -10.08
C GLU A 158 -6.96 23.56 -8.75
N LYS A 159 -7.46 24.53 -7.96
CA LYS A 159 -6.93 24.82 -6.62
C LYS A 159 -7.16 23.66 -5.65
N LEU A 160 -8.32 22.99 -5.73
CA LEU A 160 -8.58 21.79 -4.93
C LEU A 160 -7.62 20.66 -5.30
N GLU A 161 -7.40 20.41 -6.59
CA GLU A 161 -6.47 19.39 -7.07
C GLU A 161 -5.03 19.64 -6.60
N ASP A 162 -4.58 20.90 -6.62
CA ASP A 162 -3.27 21.30 -6.08
C ASP A 162 -3.16 21.00 -4.57
N TYR A 163 -4.16 21.39 -3.78
CA TYR A 163 -4.22 21.07 -2.34
C TYR A 163 -4.21 19.57 -2.08
N LEU A 164 -5.02 18.80 -2.80
CA LEU A 164 -5.10 17.36 -2.63
C LEU A 164 -3.80 16.66 -3.08
N SER A 165 -3.07 17.20 -4.06
CA SER A 165 -1.83 16.60 -4.56
C SER A 165 -0.69 16.63 -3.53
N THR A 166 -0.69 17.64 -2.65
CA THR A 166 0.34 17.85 -1.61
C THR A 166 -0.13 17.52 -0.20
N TYR A 167 -1.38 17.06 -0.05
CA TYR A 167 -1.98 16.81 1.25
C TYR A 167 -1.27 15.67 2.02
N PRO A 168 -0.75 15.92 3.24
CA PRO A 168 0.00 14.94 4.03
C PRO A 168 -0.93 13.96 4.77
N GLY A 169 -1.76 13.23 4.02
CA GLY A 169 -2.76 12.32 4.57
C GLY A 169 -3.43 11.43 3.54
N ARG A 170 -4.56 10.84 3.92
CA ARG A 170 -5.38 9.97 3.05
C ARG A 170 -6.59 10.72 2.52
N ILE A 171 -6.80 10.61 1.22
CA ILE A 171 -7.95 11.18 0.51
C ILE A 171 -8.93 10.06 0.19
N TYR A 172 -10.19 10.28 0.53
CA TYR A 172 -11.31 9.40 0.25
C TYR A 172 -12.20 10.07 -0.78
N ARG A 173 -12.45 9.40 -1.90
CA ARG A 173 -13.34 9.89 -2.96
C ARG A 173 -14.67 9.17 -2.91
N PRO A 174 -15.80 9.89 -2.98
CA PRO A 174 -17.10 9.27 -3.09
C PRO A 174 -17.15 8.42 -4.36
N SER A 175 -17.84 7.30 -4.30
CA SER A 175 -17.80 6.28 -5.35
C SER A 175 -19.12 5.53 -5.44
N THR A 176 -19.40 4.91 -6.59
CA THR A 176 -20.53 3.99 -6.72
C THR A 176 -20.09 2.55 -6.40
N GLY A 177 -21.00 1.70 -5.93
CA GLY A 177 -20.73 0.28 -5.69
C GLY A 177 -20.57 -0.11 -4.21
N ARG A 178 -19.87 -1.22 -3.95
CA ARG A 178 -19.67 -1.77 -2.61
C ARG A 178 -18.25 -1.44 -2.15
N SER A 179 -18.13 -0.65 -1.08
CA SER A 179 -16.85 -0.36 -0.41
C SER A 179 -16.84 -0.91 1.01
N SER A 180 -15.65 -1.22 1.53
CA SER A 180 -15.44 -1.46 2.96
C SER A 180 -15.57 -0.19 3.79
N THR A 181 -15.41 0.98 3.16
CA THR A 181 -15.52 2.30 3.79
C THR A 181 -16.80 2.98 3.32
N THR A 182 -17.88 2.76 4.07
CA THR A 182 -19.17 3.43 3.86
C THR A 182 -19.40 4.43 4.98
N LEU A 183 -19.58 5.70 4.62
CA LEU A 183 -19.72 6.80 5.57
C LEU A 183 -21.12 7.42 5.46
N PRO A 184 -21.79 7.71 6.60
CA PRO A 184 -23.00 8.50 6.61
C PRO A 184 -22.77 9.90 6.05
N SER A 185 -23.58 10.31 5.07
CA SER A 185 -23.58 11.65 4.47
C SER A 185 -24.96 12.31 4.65
N PRO A 186 -25.05 13.65 4.78
CA PRO A 186 -26.35 14.33 4.73
C PRO A 186 -27.05 14.04 3.40
N CYS A 187 -28.37 14.02 3.46
CA CYS A 187 -29.30 13.84 2.34
C CYS A 187 -30.61 14.59 2.63
N PRO A 188 -31.49 14.81 1.66
CA PRO A 188 -32.73 15.55 1.88
C PRO A 188 -33.55 15.00 3.07
N GLY A 189 -33.92 15.89 3.99
CA GLY A 189 -34.60 15.62 5.25
C GLY A 189 -33.66 15.34 6.45
N SER A 190 -32.35 15.57 6.30
CA SER A 190 -31.38 15.34 7.37
C SER A 190 -31.56 16.35 8.50
N LEU A 191 -31.64 17.64 8.20
CA LEU A 191 -31.88 18.72 9.16
C LEU A 191 -33.20 18.52 9.93
N GLU A 192 -34.29 18.29 9.20
CA GLU A 192 -35.61 18.04 9.81
C GLU A 192 -35.57 16.85 10.78
N SER A 193 -34.83 15.79 10.43
CA SER A 193 -34.66 14.63 11.32
C SER A 193 -33.87 14.96 12.58
N LEU A 194 -32.90 15.88 12.50
CA LEU A 194 -32.13 16.34 13.65
C LEU A 194 -32.96 17.24 14.57
N GLU A 195 -33.77 18.15 14.00
CA GLU A 195 -34.71 18.99 14.75
C GLU A 195 -35.72 18.11 15.51
N ARG A 196 -36.38 17.16 14.83
CA ARG A 196 -37.31 16.21 15.44
C ARG A 196 -36.66 15.38 16.55
N ARG A 197 -35.42 14.94 16.33
CA ARG A 197 -34.64 14.19 17.33
C ARG A 197 -34.30 15.05 18.55
N HIS A 198 -33.95 16.32 18.34
CA HIS A 198 -33.66 17.26 19.43
C HIS A 198 -34.88 17.51 20.30
N GLU A 199 -36.04 17.77 19.70
CA GLU A 199 -37.31 17.94 20.41
C GLU A 199 -37.70 16.69 21.22
N ALA A 200 -37.60 15.50 20.61
CA ALA A 200 -37.86 14.24 21.30
C ALA A 200 -36.88 13.98 22.46
N PHE A 201 -35.61 14.36 22.31
CA PHE A 201 -34.61 14.24 23.38
C PHE A 201 -34.89 15.17 24.57
N GLY A 202 -35.49 16.34 24.32
CA GLY A 202 -35.99 17.24 25.37
C GLY A 202 -37.14 16.63 26.19
N LYS A 203 -37.90 15.72 25.60
CA LYS A 203 -39.05 15.02 26.21
C LYS A 203 -38.73 13.56 26.62
N ARG A 204 -37.45 13.20 26.72
CA ARG A 204 -37.01 11.79 26.91
C ARG A 204 -37.36 11.16 28.25
N PHE A 205 -37.72 11.96 29.24
CA PHE A 205 -38.15 11.50 30.56
C PHE A 205 -39.61 11.87 30.76
N GLU A 206 -40.46 10.86 30.85
CA GLU A 206 -41.86 11.01 31.18
C GLU A 206 -42.09 10.51 32.61
N TYR A 207 -42.71 11.36 33.43
CA TYR A 207 -42.95 11.08 34.84
C TYR A 207 -44.43 10.77 35.04
N THR A 208 -44.76 9.53 35.35
CA THR A 208 -46.13 9.09 35.65
C THR A 208 -46.26 8.70 37.13
N ARG A 209 -47.39 9.03 37.78
CA ARG A 209 -47.67 8.58 39.15
C ARG A 209 -48.40 7.24 39.09
N ALA A 210 -47.75 6.19 39.59
CA ALA A 210 -48.37 4.90 39.87
C ALA A 210 -48.53 4.76 41.40
N GLY A 211 -49.69 5.18 41.93
CA GLY A 211 -49.92 5.22 43.37
C GLY A 211 -49.04 6.25 44.10
N LYS A 212 -48.31 5.83 45.14
CA LYS A 212 -47.37 6.69 45.89
C LYS A 212 -45.98 6.82 45.24
N ALA A 213 -45.68 6.06 44.20
CA ALA A 213 -44.36 6.04 43.56
C ALA A 213 -44.36 6.82 42.24
N LEU A 214 -43.28 7.59 42.01
CA LEU A 214 -43.01 8.26 40.73
C LEU A 214 -42.35 7.25 39.79
N GLN A 215 -43.02 6.89 38.70
CA GLN A 215 -42.47 6.05 37.65
C GLN A 215 -41.87 6.94 36.56
N VAL A 216 -40.63 6.66 36.17
CA VAL A 216 -39.93 7.39 35.10
C VAL A 216 -39.82 6.49 33.89
N THR A 217 -40.48 6.85 32.80
CA THR A 217 -40.35 6.17 31.51
C THR A 217 -39.30 6.91 30.68
N PHE A 218 -38.28 6.16 30.23
CA PHE A 218 -37.25 6.69 29.34
C PHE A 218 -37.62 6.39 27.88
N HIS A 219 -37.79 7.45 27.08
CA HIS A 219 -38.07 7.36 25.66
C HIS A 219 -36.79 7.58 24.84
N GLN A 220 -36.44 6.61 24.00
CA GLN A 220 -35.29 6.73 23.12
C GLN A 220 -35.62 7.63 21.91
N PRO A 221 -34.86 8.71 21.64
CA PRO A 221 -35.14 9.58 20.50
C PRO A 221 -35.01 8.87 19.15
N PRO A 222 -35.81 9.26 18.14
CA PRO A 222 -35.80 8.65 16.80
C PRO A 222 -34.41 8.80 16.15
N LYS A 223 -33.97 7.78 15.42
CA LYS A 223 -32.67 7.79 14.75
C LYS A 223 -32.62 8.91 13.70
N PRO A 224 -31.49 9.63 13.57
CA PRO A 224 -31.36 10.65 12.54
C PRO A 224 -31.36 10.03 11.13
N ARG A 225 -31.83 10.77 10.14
CA ARG A 225 -31.85 10.39 8.73
C ARG A 225 -30.51 10.78 8.08
N PHE A 226 -29.94 9.85 7.33
CA PHE A 226 -28.71 10.04 6.56
C PHE A 226 -28.68 9.03 5.41
N GLN A 227 -27.80 9.25 4.42
CA GLN A 227 -27.55 8.30 3.35
C GLN A 227 -26.16 7.66 3.52
N PRO A 228 -26.04 6.31 3.43
CA PRO A 228 -24.74 5.67 3.38
C PRO A 228 -24.08 5.89 2.02
N ILE A 229 -22.87 6.49 2.01
CA ILE A 229 -22.08 6.72 0.80
C ILE A 229 -20.83 5.85 0.83
N PRO A 230 -20.58 5.01 -0.20
CA PRO A 230 -19.33 4.28 -0.31
C PRO A 230 -18.20 5.18 -0.80
N TYR A 231 -17.04 5.06 -0.18
CA TYR A 231 -15.82 5.77 -0.53
C TYR A 231 -14.76 4.81 -1.04
N ASP A 232 -14.00 5.20 -2.06
CA ASP A 232 -12.92 4.40 -2.65
C ASP A 232 -13.35 2.95 -3.01
N SER A 233 -14.57 2.77 -3.54
CA SER A 233 -15.04 1.44 -3.97
C SER A 233 -14.01 0.80 -4.92
N PRO A 234 -13.67 -0.48 -4.75
CA PRO A 234 -12.86 -1.18 -5.73
C PRO A 234 -13.60 -1.22 -7.07
N PRO A 235 -12.87 -1.26 -8.20
CA PRO A 235 -13.50 -1.32 -9.51
C PRO A 235 -14.27 -2.66 -9.66
N SER A 236 -15.38 -2.61 -10.40
CA SER A 236 -16.16 -3.80 -10.72
C SER A 236 -15.43 -4.63 -11.78
N ARG A 237 -15.26 -5.93 -11.53
CA ARG A 237 -14.42 -6.81 -12.35
C ARG A 237 -15.15 -8.10 -12.70
N HIS A 238 -15.32 -8.37 -13.99
CA HIS A 238 -15.78 -9.67 -14.49
C HIS A 238 -14.74 -10.30 -15.40
N LEU A 239 -14.53 -11.59 -15.23
CA LEU A 239 -13.61 -12.40 -16.01
C LEU A 239 -14.39 -13.14 -17.10
N TYR A 240 -13.86 -13.12 -18.30
CA TYR A 240 -14.42 -13.81 -19.46
C TYR A 240 -13.37 -14.73 -20.06
N GLU A 241 -13.83 -15.88 -20.56
CA GLU A 241 -13.05 -16.85 -21.30
C GLU A 241 -13.34 -16.71 -22.79
N LEU A 242 -12.29 -16.84 -23.61
CA LEU A 242 -12.42 -16.94 -25.05
C LEU A 242 -12.75 -18.39 -25.38
N ARG A 243 -13.99 -18.64 -25.80
CA ARG A 243 -14.47 -19.98 -26.16
C ARG A 243 -14.68 -20.08 -27.67
N SER A 244 -14.44 -21.27 -28.20
CA SER A 244 -14.76 -21.59 -29.59
C SER A 244 -16.27 -21.46 -29.81
N PRO A 245 -16.73 -20.92 -30.96
CA PRO A 245 -18.14 -20.92 -31.32
C PRO A 245 -18.69 -22.32 -31.63
N ALA A 246 -17.83 -23.35 -31.70
CA ALA A 246 -18.23 -24.74 -31.91
C ALA A 246 -18.86 -25.38 -30.66
N ALA A 247 -19.68 -26.42 -30.86
CA ALA A 247 -20.50 -27.06 -29.83
C ALA A 247 -19.74 -27.59 -28.59
N GLU A 248 -18.44 -27.91 -28.73
CA GLU A 248 -17.62 -28.45 -27.63
C GLU A 248 -17.12 -27.39 -26.64
N ALA A 249 -17.39 -26.09 -26.87
CA ALA A 249 -17.03 -24.98 -25.99
C ALA A 249 -15.57 -25.00 -25.50
N SER A 250 -14.63 -25.47 -26.32
CA SER A 250 -13.20 -25.48 -26.00
C SER A 250 -12.63 -24.06 -25.94
N PHE A 251 -11.43 -23.89 -25.38
CA PHE A 251 -10.76 -22.59 -25.42
C PHE A 251 -10.40 -22.21 -26.85
N ALA A 252 -10.65 -20.94 -27.21
CA ALA A 252 -10.16 -20.32 -28.44
C ALA A 252 -8.95 -19.43 -28.09
N PRO A 253 -7.71 -19.97 -28.10
CA PRO A 253 -6.56 -19.19 -27.72
C PRO A 253 -6.26 -18.09 -28.74
N TRP A 254 -6.01 -16.89 -28.23
CA TRP A 254 -5.64 -15.74 -29.04
C TRP A 254 -4.12 -15.48 -29.00
N PRO A 255 -3.46 -15.20 -30.14
CA PRO A 255 -2.03 -14.93 -30.18
C PRO A 255 -1.62 -13.73 -29.32
N LEU A 256 -0.57 -13.90 -28.50
CA LEU A 256 -0.06 -12.85 -27.61
C LEU A 256 0.26 -11.54 -28.36
N THR A 257 0.88 -11.64 -29.54
CA THR A 257 1.33 -10.50 -30.33
C THR A 257 0.18 -9.71 -30.97
N ARG A 258 -1.00 -10.33 -31.11
CA ARG A 258 -2.23 -9.70 -31.64
C ARG A 258 -3.16 -9.19 -30.54
N VAL A 259 -2.63 -8.93 -29.35
CA VAL A 259 -3.41 -8.47 -28.19
C VAL A 259 -4.19 -7.17 -28.45
N VAL A 260 -3.63 -6.27 -29.26
CA VAL A 260 -4.27 -5.00 -29.62
C VAL A 260 -5.53 -5.24 -30.44
N ASP A 261 -5.47 -6.12 -31.45
CA ASP A 261 -6.61 -6.50 -32.29
C ASP A 261 -7.78 -7.03 -31.45
N LEU A 262 -7.47 -7.91 -30.48
CA LEU A 262 -8.48 -8.47 -29.58
C LEU A 262 -9.18 -7.37 -28.77
N VAL A 263 -8.41 -6.47 -28.15
CA VAL A 263 -8.99 -5.41 -27.30
C VAL A 263 -9.79 -4.41 -28.14
N VAL A 264 -9.31 -4.04 -29.33
CA VAL A 264 -10.02 -3.15 -30.24
C VAL A 264 -11.34 -3.78 -30.69
N GLY A 265 -11.33 -5.04 -31.13
CA GLY A 265 -12.55 -5.74 -31.55
C GLY A 265 -13.58 -5.86 -30.43
N LEU A 266 -13.14 -6.22 -29.21
CA LEU A 266 -14.02 -6.29 -28.04
C LEU A 266 -14.60 -4.94 -27.64
N ARG A 267 -13.77 -3.88 -27.66
CA ARG A 267 -14.22 -2.52 -27.37
C ARG A 267 -15.29 -2.08 -28.36
N ASP A 268 -15.02 -2.22 -29.66
CA ASP A 268 -15.90 -1.71 -30.71
C ASP A 268 -17.22 -2.49 -30.75
N GLY A 269 -17.16 -3.81 -30.50
CA GLY A 269 -18.35 -4.64 -30.32
C GLY A 269 -19.20 -4.22 -29.11
N ALA A 270 -18.57 -3.94 -27.97
CA ALA A 270 -19.27 -3.47 -26.77
C ALA A 270 -19.89 -2.07 -26.97
N VAL A 271 -19.17 -1.14 -27.61
CA VAL A 271 -19.68 0.20 -27.98
C VAL A 271 -20.95 0.06 -28.81
N LYS A 272 -20.90 -0.73 -29.89
CA LYS A 272 -22.06 -0.94 -30.77
C LYS A 272 -23.28 -1.50 -30.02
N ARG A 273 -23.09 -2.46 -29.12
CA ARG A 273 -24.18 -3.03 -28.30
C ARG A 273 -24.75 -2.00 -27.33
N LEU A 274 -23.91 -1.18 -26.70
CA LEU A 274 -24.34 -0.15 -25.75
C LEU A 274 -25.09 0.99 -26.44
N GLU A 275 -24.62 1.46 -27.59
CA GLU A 275 -25.31 2.51 -28.36
C GLU A 275 -26.71 2.07 -28.80
N THR A 276 -26.84 0.78 -29.16
CA THR A 276 -28.14 0.21 -29.52
C THR A 276 -29.09 0.16 -28.31
N ALA A 277 -28.57 -0.15 -27.11
CA ALA A 277 -29.37 -0.37 -25.91
C ALA A 277 -29.64 0.89 -25.08
N LEU A 278 -28.74 1.87 -25.09
CA LEU A 278 -28.75 3.06 -24.24
C LEU A 278 -28.77 4.35 -25.09
N GLN A 279 -29.88 4.56 -25.78
CA GLN A 279 -30.11 5.76 -26.60
C GLN A 279 -29.98 7.04 -25.75
N GLY A 280 -29.25 8.02 -26.25
CA GLY A 280 -28.98 9.30 -25.56
C GLY A 280 -27.77 9.27 -24.62
N LYS A 281 -27.01 8.16 -24.55
CA LYS A 281 -25.77 8.03 -23.76
C LYS A 281 -24.51 7.86 -24.62
N GLU A 282 -24.56 8.15 -25.91
CA GLU A 282 -23.49 7.92 -26.88
C GLU A 282 -22.19 8.63 -26.47
N ALA A 283 -22.30 9.88 -26.00
CA ALA A 283 -21.16 10.65 -25.52
C ALA A 283 -20.47 9.96 -24.32
N ASP A 284 -21.24 9.47 -23.35
CA ASP A 284 -20.70 8.77 -22.18
C ASP A 284 -20.10 7.40 -22.55
N ILE A 285 -20.70 6.70 -23.52
CA ILE A 285 -20.18 5.43 -24.07
C ILE A 285 -18.81 5.64 -24.72
N HIS A 286 -18.71 6.61 -25.64
CA HIS A 286 -17.45 6.93 -26.29
C HIS A 286 -16.39 7.37 -25.29
N ARG A 287 -16.74 8.22 -24.32
CA ARG A 287 -15.85 8.65 -23.24
C ARG A 287 -15.32 7.47 -22.42
N ALA A 288 -16.19 6.58 -21.97
CA ALA A 288 -15.84 5.48 -21.08
C ALA A 288 -15.00 4.38 -21.76
N LEU A 289 -15.33 4.00 -23.00
CA LEU A 289 -14.72 2.85 -23.70
C LEU A 289 -13.63 3.28 -24.71
N VAL A 290 -13.89 4.29 -25.54
CA VAL A 290 -12.93 4.79 -26.54
C VAL A 290 -11.95 5.77 -25.91
N GLY A 291 -12.47 6.68 -25.09
CA GLY A 291 -11.76 7.61 -24.21
C GLY A 291 -10.73 8.48 -24.89
N ARG A 292 -10.90 8.77 -26.18
CA ARG A 292 -10.06 9.67 -26.96
C ARG A 292 -10.91 10.59 -27.80
N LYS A 293 -10.54 11.87 -27.82
CA LYS A 293 -11.04 12.86 -28.77
C LYS A 293 -10.45 12.59 -30.17
N PRO A 294 -11.05 13.14 -31.25
CA PRO A 294 -10.51 13.03 -32.61
C PRO A 294 -9.06 13.53 -32.75
N ASP A 295 -8.65 14.49 -31.91
CA ASP A 295 -7.28 15.03 -31.85
C ASP A 295 -6.27 14.10 -31.12
N GLY A 296 -6.73 12.96 -30.58
CA GLY A 296 -5.92 11.99 -29.87
C GLY A 296 -5.71 12.23 -28.38
N THR A 297 -6.22 13.35 -27.83
CA THR A 297 -6.22 13.62 -26.38
C THR A 297 -7.28 12.80 -25.65
N ASN A 298 -7.14 12.63 -24.32
CA ASN A 298 -8.13 11.90 -23.54
C ASN A 298 -9.41 12.72 -23.41
N ASP A 299 -10.56 12.07 -23.60
CA ASP A 299 -11.87 12.73 -23.48
C ASP A 299 -12.38 12.77 -22.03
N ILE A 300 -11.90 11.85 -21.19
CA ILE A 300 -12.10 11.82 -19.74
C ILE A 300 -10.80 11.44 -19.02
N PRO A 301 -10.67 11.70 -17.71
CA PRO A 301 -9.56 11.20 -16.92
C PRO A 301 -9.37 9.68 -17.09
N PRO A 302 -8.13 9.18 -17.28
CA PRO A 302 -7.86 7.75 -17.50
C PRO A 302 -8.40 6.80 -16.42
N GLU A 303 -8.60 7.29 -15.20
CA GLU A 303 -9.18 6.59 -14.06
C GLU A 303 -10.67 6.27 -14.21
N ASP A 304 -11.39 7.01 -15.05
CA ASP A 304 -12.84 6.84 -15.28
C ASP A 304 -13.15 5.88 -16.43
N ARG A 305 -12.12 5.41 -17.12
CA ARG A 305 -12.24 4.57 -18.32
C ARG A 305 -12.35 3.09 -17.99
N VAL A 306 -13.23 2.39 -18.73
CA VAL A 306 -13.29 0.93 -18.71
C VAL A 306 -11.97 0.36 -19.24
N ARG A 307 -11.44 -0.65 -18.55
CA ARG A 307 -10.22 -1.36 -18.96
C ARG A 307 -10.58 -2.78 -19.41
N ILE A 308 -10.17 -3.08 -20.62
CA ILE A 308 -10.22 -4.43 -21.20
C ILE A 308 -8.80 -5.00 -21.06
N ILE A 309 -8.65 -6.00 -20.20
CA ILE A 309 -7.34 -6.53 -19.77
C ILE A 309 -7.21 -7.98 -20.22
N PRO A 310 -6.62 -8.24 -21.39
CA PRO A 310 -6.29 -9.59 -21.82
C PRO A 310 -5.30 -10.23 -20.86
N LEU A 311 -5.52 -11.49 -20.49
CA LEU A 311 -4.68 -12.23 -19.56
C LEU A 311 -3.98 -13.39 -20.29
N PRO A 312 -2.73 -13.17 -20.73
CA PRO A 312 -1.86 -14.25 -21.19
C PRO A 312 -1.78 -15.41 -20.19
N SER A 313 -1.66 -16.62 -20.68
CA SER A 313 -1.50 -17.80 -19.82
C SER A 313 -0.11 -17.78 -19.17
N ILE A 314 -0.03 -17.60 -17.84
CA ILE A 314 1.22 -17.55 -17.06
C ILE A 314 1.12 -18.41 -15.79
N GLY A 315 2.23 -18.60 -15.08
CA GLY A 315 2.22 -19.28 -13.77
C GLY A 315 2.54 -20.77 -13.78
N HIS A 316 2.76 -21.34 -14.97
CA HIS A 316 3.31 -22.67 -15.17
C HIS A 316 4.50 -22.58 -16.14
N PHE A 317 5.52 -23.40 -15.95
CA PHE A 317 6.75 -23.32 -16.76
C PHE A 317 6.53 -23.63 -18.25
N HIS A 318 5.50 -24.44 -18.56
CA HIS A 318 5.06 -24.73 -19.93
C HIS A 318 3.98 -23.79 -20.49
N ALA A 319 3.65 -22.68 -19.81
CA ALA A 319 2.60 -21.79 -20.29
C ALA A 319 3.02 -21.04 -21.57
N ASP A 320 2.24 -21.23 -22.64
CA ASP A 320 2.48 -20.73 -24.01
C ASP A 320 2.20 -19.23 -24.22
N ARG A 321 1.77 -18.52 -23.17
CA ARG A 321 1.40 -17.08 -23.18
C ARG A 321 0.27 -16.70 -24.12
N GLN A 322 -0.43 -17.66 -24.73
CA GLN A 322 -1.63 -17.35 -25.48
C GLN A 322 -2.72 -16.82 -24.53
N ILE A 323 -3.53 -15.91 -25.05
CA ILE A 323 -4.60 -15.26 -24.31
C ILE A 323 -5.83 -16.15 -24.41
N ARG A 324 -6.32 -16.62 -23.26
CA ARG A 324 -7.56 -17.42 -23.17
C ARG A 324 -8.63 -16.71 -22.36
N ARG A 325 -8.26 -15.62 -21.71
CA ARG A 325 -9.10 -14.90 -20.74
C ARG A 325 -8.92 -13.40 -20.90
N VAL A 326 -10.00 -12.67 -20.67
CA VAL A 326 -10.03 -11.21 -20.67
C VAL A 326 -10.78 -10.77 -19.41
N LEU A 327 -10.17 -9.88 -18.64
CA LEU A 327 -10.81 -9.24 -17.51
C LEU A 327 -11.35 -7.87 -17.96
N ILE A 328 -12.63 -7.63 -17.68
CA ILE A 328 -13.25 -6.31 -17.85
C ILE A 328 -13.31 -5.64 -16.49
N GLU A 329 -12.64 -4.50 -16.37
CA GLU A 329 -12.61 -3.67 -15.17
C GLU A 329 -13.34 -2.35 -15.43
N VAL A 330 -14.40 -2.11 -14.67
CA VAL A 330 -15.19 -0.87 -14.69
C VAL A 330 -14.85 -0.07 -13.43
N PRO A 331 -14.23 1.11 -13.56
CA PRO A 331 -13.91 1.93 -12.40
C PRO A 331 -15.19 2.46 -11.73
N PRO A 332 -15.15 2.73 -10.42
CA PRO A 332 -16.33 3.21 -9.68
C PRO A 332 -16.77 4.63 -10.06
N THR A 333 -15.89 5.38 -10.71
CA THR A 333 -16.12 6.73 -11.25
C THR A 333 -16.55 6.72 -12.72
N CYS A 334 -16.70 5.53 -13.33
CA CYS A 334 -17.20 5.39 -14.69
C CYS A 334 -18.61 6.00 -14.81
N PRO A 335 -18.90 6.80 -15.86
CA PRO A 335 -20.24 7.36 -16.07
C PRO A 335 -21.30 6.30 -16.41
N LEU A 336 -20.88 5.12 -16.88
CA LEU A 336 -21.77 4.00 -17.19
C LEU A 336 -21.93 3.07 -15.99
N ARG A 337 -23.12 2.49 -15.83
CA ARG A 337 -23.35 1.45 -14.82
C ARG A 337 -22.51 0.22 -15.16
N ALA A 338 -21.85 -0.35 -14.17
CA ALA A 338 -21.01 -1.53 -14.37
C ALA A 338 -21.78 -2.72 -14.96
N ASP A 339 -23.05 -2.91 -14.56
CA ASP A 339 -23.88 -4.01 -15.08
C ASP A 339 -24.16 -3.87 -16.58
N ASP A 340 -24.39 -2.64 -17.07
CA ASP A 340 -24.63 -2.37 -18.50
C ASP A 340 -23.35 -2.68 -19.31
N VAL A 341 -22.19 -2.27 -18.80
CA VAL A 341 -20.90 -2.56 -19.44
C VAL A 341 -20.65 -4.07 -19.47
N HIS A 342 -20.85 -4.77 -18.35
CA HIS A 342 -20.65 -6.22 -18.27
C HIS A 342 -21.63 -7.01 -19.16
N TRP A 343 -22.87 -6.52 -19.31
CA TRP A 343 -23.83 -7.05 -20.26
C TRP A 343 -23.32 -6.94 -21.69
N ALA A 344 -22.75 -5.79 -22.07
CA ALA A 344 -22.24 -5.58 -23.43
C ALA A 344 -21.11 -6.56 -23.83
N PHE A 345 -20.27 -6.96 -22.87
CA PHE A 345 -19.20 -7.96 -23.11
C PHE A 345 -19.69 -9.42 -23.02
N SER A 346 -20.82 -9.69 -22.37
CA SER A 346 -21.33 -11.06 -22.19
C SER A 346 -21.82 -11.63 -23.51
N GLY A 347 -21.27 -12.78 -23.93
CA GLY A 347 -21.59 -13.41 -25.21
C GLY A 347 -21.21 -12.54 -26.41
N LEU A 348 -20.16 -11.72 -26.28
CA LEU A 348 -19.67 -10.89 -27.38
C LEU A 348 -18.77 -11.71 -28.31
N ASP A 349 -19.04 -11.64 -29.61
CA ASP A 349 -18.26 -12.30 -30.64
C ASP A 349 -16.97 -11.51 -30.94
N VAL A 350 -15.85 -12.22 -31.02
CA VAL A 350 -14.59 -11.73 -31.55
C VAL A 350 -14.57 -12.06 -33.04
N VAL A 351 -14.86 -11.07 -33.87
CA VAL A 351 -15.00 -11.25 -35.32
C VAL A 351 -13.75 -10.79 -36.05
N ASN A 352 -13.29 -11.57 -37.03
CA ASN A 352 -12.25 -11.14 -37.95
C ASN A 352 -12.84 -10.12 -38.93
N VAL A 353 -12.36 -8.87 -38.87
CA VAL A 353 -12.87 -7.77 -39.70
C VAL A 353 -12.71 -8.02 -41.20
N LYS A 354 -11.71 -8.81 -41.62
CA LYS A 354 -11.46 -9.09 -43.05
C LYS A 354 -12.31 -10.23 -43.59
N THR A 355 -12.56 -11.25 -42.79
CA THR A 355 -13.26 -12.47 -43.24
C THR A 355 -14.70 -12.57 -42.77
N GLY A 356 -15.10 -11.79 -41.76
CA GLY A 356 -16.41 -11.89 -41.10
C GLY A 356 -16.57 -13.10 -40.18
N GLU A 357 -15.53 -13.92 -40.03
CA GLU A 357 -15.57 -15.15 -39.24
C GLU A 357 -15.54 -14.85 -37.73
N VAL A 358 -16.39 -15.53 -36.95
CA VAL A 358 -16.36 -15.52 -35.49
C VAL A 358 -15.20 -16.40 -35.02
N GLN A 359 -14.17 -15.78 -34.44
CA GLN A 359 -12.96 -16.47 -33.99
C GLN A 359 -13.05 -16.95 -32.54
N ALA A 360 -13.86 -16.27 -31.72
CA ALA A 360 -14.13 -16.63 -30.33
C ALA A 360 -15.41 -15.94 -29.82
N VAL A 361 -15.97 -16.46 -28.74
CA VAL A 361 -17.10 -15.85 -28.01
C VAL A 361 -16.71 -15.64 -26.55
N LEU A 362 -17.03 -14.47 -25.98
CA LEU A 362 -16.79 -14.17 -24.56
C LEU A 362 -17.81 -14.86 -23.67
N THR A 363 -17.35 -15.84 -22.88
CA THR A 363 -18.18 -16.52 -21.88
C THR A 363 -17.75 -16.12 -20.48
N ARG A 364 -18.70 -15.70 -19.63
CA ARG A 364 -18.40 -15.33 -18.23
C ARG A 364 -17.82 -16.53 -17.48
N SER A 365 -16.77 -16.30 -16.69
CA SER A 365 -16.13 -17.30 -15.85
C SER A 365 -15.93 -16.78 -14.43
N ASP A 366 -16.22 -17.64 -13.45
CA ASP A 366 -15.95 -17.37 -12.03
C ASP A 366 -14.62 -17.97 -11.55
N ASP A 367 -13.89 -18.68 -12.42
CA ASP A 367 -12.54 -19.21 -12.12
C ASP A 367 -11.50 -18.08 -12.10
N LYS A 368 -11.32 -17.50 -10.92
CA LYS A 368 -10.36 -16.43 -10.66
C LYS A 368 -8.93 -16.94 -10.43
N GLY A 369 -8.67 -18.23 -10.59
CA GLY A 369 -7.39 -18.86 -10.29
C GLY A 369 -6.20 -18.26 -11.05
N LEU A 370 -6.40 -17.72 -12.25
CA LEU A 370 -5.35 -17.03 -13.02
C LEU A 370 -4.99 -15.66 -12.44
N LEU A 371 -5.95 -14.96 -11.82
CA LEU A 371 -5.78 -13.56 -11.39
C LEU A 371 -4.70 -13.41 -10.31
N ARG A 372 -4.47 -14.44 -9.49
CA ARG A 372 -3.36 -14.45 -8.53
C ARG A 372 -2.02 -14.13 -9.19
N HIS A 373 -1.80 -14.61 -10.42
CA HIS A 373 -0.53 -14.45 -11.13
C HIS A 373 -0.29 -13.02 -11.63
N TYR A 374 -1.30 -12.15 -11.52
CA TYR A 374 -1.25 -10.74 -11.88
C TYR A 374 -1.38 -9.80 -10.66
N GLY A 375 -1.30 -10.36 -9.44
CA GLY A 375 -1.31 -9.59 -8.20
C GLY A 375 -2.70 -9.05 -7.79
N PHE A 376 -3.77 -9.73 -8.20
CA PHE A 376 -5.15 -9.37 -7.80
C PHE A 376 -5.55 -9.84 -6.40
N GLU A 377 -4.82 -10.76 -5.77
CA GLU A 377 -5.14 -11.24 -4.41
C GLU A 377 -4.91 -10.11 -3.39
N ASP A 378 -5.93 -9.80 -2.59
CA ASP A 378 -5.97 -8.63 -1.69
C ASP A 378 -4.84 -8.59 -0.66
N ASP A 379 -4.32 -9.77 -0.27
CA ASP A 379 -3.30 -9.90 0.77
C ASP A 379 -1.86 -9.86 0.25
N ARG A 380 -1.65 -9.75 -1.06
CA ARG A 380 -0.31 -9.94 -1.67
C ARG A 380 0.11 -8.74 -2.51
N ARG A 381 0.93 -7.89 -1.89
CA ARG A 381 1.63 -6.80 -2.57
C ARG A 381 3.03 -7.27 -2.97
N CYS A 382 3.50 -6.87 -4.14
CA CYS A 382 4.78 -7.32 -4.68
C CYS A 382 5.68 -6.13 -5.01
N ARG A 383 7.00 -6.31 -4.83
CA ARG A 383 8.00 -5.27 -5.08
C ARG A 383 8.53 -5.29 -6.50
N VAL A 384 8.70 -6.48 -7.07
CA VAL A 384 9.27 -6.63 -8.41
C VAL A 384 8.15 -6.98 -9.39
N TRP A 385 8.06 -6.21 -10.47
CA TRP A 385 7.07 -6.35 -11.52
C TRP A 385 7.75 -6.39 -12.88
N ARG A 386 7.30 -7.28 -13.76
CA ARG A 386 7.79 -7.42 -15.14
C ARG A 386 6.65 -7.33 -16.13
N THR A 387 6.86 -6.69 -17.27
CA THR A 387 5.86 -6.68 -18.34
C THR A 387 5.70 -8.07 -18.98
N VAL A 388 4.45 -8.51 -19.10
CA VAL A 388 4.04 -9.65 -19.91
C VAL A 388 3.75 -9.22 -21.34
N THR A 389 3.04 -8.09 -21.52
CA THR A 389 2.92 -7.38 -22.81
C THR A 389 3.72 -6.08 -22.74
N PRO A 390 4.45 -5.69 -23.80
CA PRO A 390 5.35 -4.54 -23.72
C PRO A 390 4.58 -3.24 -23.47
N ALA A 391 5.21 -2.32 -22.73
CA ALA A 391 4.66 -1.00 -22.47
C ALA A 391 4.91 -0.08 -23.67
N ALA A 392 3.86 0.62 -24.11
CA ALA A 392 3.98 1.66 -25.13
C ALA A 392 4.28 3.02 -24.47
N LEU A 393 5.51 3.51 -24.61
CA LEU A 393 5.95 4.76 -23.98
C LEU A 393 5.72 5.99 -24.90
N PRO A 394 5.60 7.22 -24.36
CA PRO A 394 5.41 8.46 -25.12
C PRO A 394 6.52 8.79 -26.14
N GLY A 395 6.27 9.81 -26.97
CA GLY A 395 7.14 10.29 -28.06
C GLY A 395 8.60 10.56 -27.68
N ASN A 396 8.80 11.16 -26.51
CA ASN A 396 10.13 11.49 -25.96
C ASN A 396 10.97 10.25 -25.57
N ALA A 397 10.35 9.07 -25.44
CA ALA A 397 11.02 7.79 -25.15
C ALA A 397 11.38 7.00 -26.43
N TRP A 398 11.30 7.63 -27.61
CA TRP A 398 11.61 6.97 -28.87
C TRP A 398 13.07 6.58 -28.98
N ARG A 399 13.26 5.38 -29.52
CA ARG A 399 14.57 4.88 -29.92
C ARG A 399 14.85 5.28 -31.38
N ARG A 400 16.06 5.77 -31.69
CA ARG A 400 16.49 6.02 -33.08
C ARG A 400 16.43 4.72 -33.89
N ARG A 401 15.80 4.79 -35.06
CA ARG A 401 15.73 3.69 -36.04
C ARG A 401 17.12 3.45 -36.62
N ILE A 402 17.55 2.19 -36.63
CA ILE A 402 18.70 1.73 -37.41
C ILE A 402 18.16 0.77 -38.45
N ASP A 403 18.46 1.01 -39.72
CA ASP A 403 18.10 0.07 -40.77
C ASP A 403 18.86 -1.25 -40.54
N PRO A 404 18.18 -2.42 -40.54
CA PRO A 404 18.84 -3.72 -40.47
C PRO A 404 20.01 -3.88 -41.44
N ALA A 405 19.92 -3.30 -42.64
CA ALA A 405 20.95 -3.34 -43.67
C ALA A 405 22.21 -2.51 -43.32
N ARG A 406 22.12 -1.56 -42.38
CA ARG A 406 23.21 -0.63 -42.00
C ARG A 406 23.66 -0.79 -40.55
N ARG A 407 23.35 -1.92 -39.91
CA ARG A 407 23.66 -2.17 -38.48
C ARG A 407 25.15 -2.07 -38.12
N ARG A 408 26.05 -2.38 -39.06
CA ARG A 408 27.51 -2.29 -38.86
C ARG A 408 28.04 -0.87 -39.04
N ASP A 409 27.42 -0.07 -39.90
CA ASP A 409 27.86 1.29 -40.24
C ASP A 409 27.26 2.36 -39.31
N GLU A 410 26.07 2.12 -38.77
CA GLU A 410 25.33 3.03 -37.89
C GLU A 410 25.18 2.48 -36.47
N ALA A 411 26.17 1.70 -36.01
CA ALA A 411 26.16 1.15 -34.67
C ALA A 411 26.08 2.30 -33.64
N LYS A 412 25.05 2.27 -32.80
CA LYS A 412 24.88 3.31 -31.77
C LYS A 412 26.09 3.32 -30.84
N PRO A 413 26.63 4.49 -30.48
CA PRO A 413 27.61 4.60 -29.42
C PRO A 413 26.93 4.32 -28.05
N GLY A 414 27.74 4.03 -27.03
CA GLY A 414 27.26 3.60 -25.72
C GLY A 414 26.45 4.67 -24.98
N ASP A 415 26.88 5.92 -25.09
CA ASP A 415 26.23 7.12 -24.57
C ASP A 415 24.82 7.33 -25.15
N GLU A 416 24.62 7.12 -26.46
CA GLU A 416 23.30 7.21 -27.09
C GLU A 416 22.34 6.17 -26.50
N ARG A 417 22.82 4.93 -26.27
CA ARG A 417 22.00 3.87 -25.65
C ARG A 417 21.62 4.21 -24.21
N VAL A 418 22.55 4.75 -23.43
CA VAL A 418 22.31 5.18 -22.05
C VAL A 418 21.28 6.33 -22.02
N ALA A 419 21.40 7.31 -22.92
CA ALA A 419 20.46 8.41 -23.02
C ALA A 419 19.05 7.96 -23.43
N GLU A 420 18.94 7.01 -24.38
CA GLU A 420 17.66 6.40 -24.78
C GLU A 420 17.00 5.66 -23.62
N GLN A 421 17.76 4.84 -22.89
CA GLN A 421 17.27 4.13 -21.72
C GLN A 421 16.85 5.11 -20.60
N GLY A 422 17.61 6.19 -20.39
CA GLY A 422 17.29 7.24 -19.43
C GLY A 422 15.96 7.95 -19.74
N ARG A 423 15.70 8.31 -21.01
CA ARG A 423 14.41 8.90 -21.42
C ARG A 423 13.25 7.92 -21.27
N ALA A 424 13.45 6.65 -21.66
CA ALA A 424 12.45 5.61 -21.45
C ALA A 424 12.18 5.37 -19.95
N ALA A 425 13.21 5.44 -19.10
CA ALA A 425 13.08 5.31 -17.66
C ALA A 425 12.23 6.44 -17.06
N ALA A 426 12.50 7.68 -17.45
CA ALA A 426 11.71 8.85 -17.03
C ALA A 426 10.24 8.72 -17.47
N ALA A 427 9.99 8.21 -18.67
CA ALA A 427 8.64 7.97 -19.18
C ALA A 427 7.90 6.86 -18.42
N VAL A 428 8.59 5.80 -17.96
CA VAL A 428 8.00 4.80 -17.07
C VAL A 428 7.60 5.43 -15.73
N CYS A 429 8.48 6.23 -15.12
CA CYS A 429 8.16 6.93 -13.86
C CYS A 429 6.94 7.85 -14.01
N GLN A 430 6.80 8.52 -15.16
CA GLN A 430 5.59 9.31 -15.46
C GLN A 430 4.35 8.41 -15.63
N ALA A 431 4.48 7.27 -16.32
CA ALA A 431 3.39 6.32 -16.49
C ALA A 431 2.92 5.74 -15.15
N LEU A 432 3.82 5.49 -14.19
CA LEU A 432 3.50 5.05 -12.84
C LEU A 432 2.66 6.09 -12.08
N ARG A 433 3.03 7.37 -12.17
CA ARG A 433 2.22 8.47 -11.60
C ARG A 433 0.82 8.51 -12.21
N HIS A 434 0.72 8.40 -13.53
CA HIS A 434 -0.58 8.32 -14.22
C HIS A 434 -1.40 7.06 -13.87
N ALA A 435 -0.76 6.00 -13.38
CA ALA A 435 -1.42 4.79 -12.90
C ALA A 435 -1.79 4.87 -11.40
N GLY A 436 -1.49 5.99 -10.72
CA GLY A 436 -1.72 6.16 -9.28
C GLY A 436 -0.71 5.43 -8.40
N VAL A 437 0.39 4.92 -8.95
CA VAL A 437 1.43 4.22 -8.19
C VAL A 437 2.42 5.23 -7.61
N GLN A 438 2.32 5.48 -6.31
CA GLN A 438 3.16 6.43 -5.57
C GLN A 438 4.40 5.77 -4.94
N ALA A 439 4.55 4.45 -5.05
CA ALA A 439 5.70 3.76 -4.50
C ALA A 439 6.99 4.21 -5.20
N ARG A 440 8.03 4.54 -4.41
CA ARG A 440 9.35 4.90 -4.93
C ARG A 440 9.90 3.76 -5.79
N VAL A 441 10.41 4.08 -6.98
CA VAL A 441 11.14 3.12 -7.83
C VAL A 441 12.58 3.05 -7.32
N GLU A 442 13.02 1.85 -6.94
CA GLU A 442 14.39 1.56 -6.51
C GLU A 442 15.28 1.23 -7.70
N THR A 443 14.82 0.30 -8.55
CA THR A 443 15.53 -0.09 -9.77
C THR A 443 14.57 -0.21 -10.94
N LEU A 444 15.08 0.10 -12.12
CA LEU A 444 14.34 0.03 -13.37
C LEU A 444 15.22 -0.57 -14.46
N ARG A 445 14.72 -1.63 -15.10
CA ARG A 445 15.39 -2.28 -16.23
C ARG A 445 14.50 -2.28 -17.47
N LEU A 446 15.08 -1.89 -18.59
CA LEU A 446 14.40 -1.72 -19.87
C LEU A 446 15.10 -2.55 -20.95
N GLN A 447 14.33 -3.38 -21.67
CA GLN A 447 14.85 -4.23 -22.75
C GLN A 447 13.82 -4.47 -23.86
N ARG A 448 14.25 -5.03 -24.98
CA ARG A 448 13.41 -5.32 -26.16
C ARG A 448 12.96 -6.78 -26.19
N GLU A 449 13.73 -7.63 -25.54
CA GLU A 449 13.49 -9.04 -25.32
C GLU A 449 12.56 -9.24 -24.12
N PRO A 450 11.72 -10.29 -24.11
CA PRO A 450 10.91 -10.61 -22.95
C PRO A 450 11.80 -11.04 -21.77
N PHE A 451 11.28 -10.91 -20.54
CA PHE A 451 11.97 -11.39 -19.34
C PHE A 451 11.83 -12.90 -19.11
N GLU A 452 10.91 -13.55 -19.81
CA GLU A 452 10.62 -14.98 -19.69
C GLU A 452 10.72 -15.65 -21.07
N SER A 453 11.11 -16.93 -21.08
CA SER A 453 11.48 -17.68 -22.30
C SER A 453 10.36 -17.83 -23.33
N GLN A 454 9.09 -17.88 -22.89
CA GLN A 454 7.91 -18.02 -23.77
C GLN A 454 7.28 -16.68 -24.16
N GLY A 455 7.90 -15.55 -23.79
CA GLY A 455 7.45 -14.23 -24.25
C GLY A 455 7.82 -13.98 -25.72
N SER A 456 7.33 -12.87 -26.27
CA SER A 456 7.74 -12.40 -27.59
C SER A 456 8.54 -11.11 -27.47
N ARG A 457 9.44 -10.85 -28.42
CA ARG A 457 10.07 -9.53 -28.54
C ARG A 457 9.01 -8.47 -28.78
N VAL A 458 9.37 -7.20 -28.59
CA VAL A 458 8.39 -6.11 -28.76
C VAL A 458 7.97 -5.84 -30.21
N GLU A 459 8.77 -6.19 -31.22
CA GLU A 459 8.50 -5.82 -32.61
C GLU A 459 7.17 -6.37 -33.17
N PRO A 460 6.80 -7.65 -32.98
CA PRO A 460 5.52 -8.19 -33.46
C PRO A 460 4.27 -7.54 -32.83
N PHE A 461 4.38 -6.90 -31.67
CA PHE A 461 3.25 -6.20 -31.04
C PHE A 461 2.91 -4.86 -31.72
N ALA A 462 3.79 -4.36 -32.60
CA ALA A 462 3.58 -3.10 -33.32
C ALA A 462 2.78 -3.28 -34.62
N GLU A 463 2.78 -4.48 -35.20
CA GLU A 463 2.23 -4.76 -36.52
C GLU A 463 0.72 -4.47 -36.58
N GLY A 464 0.29 -3.66 -37.56
CA GLY A 464 -1.12 -3.29 -37.72
C GLY A 464 -1.67 -2.36 -36.63
N THR A 465 -0.84 -1.90 -35.70
CA THR A 465 -1.26 -1.04 -34.59
C THR A 465 -0.81 0.41 -34.77
N ARG A 466 -1.42 1.32 -34.00
CA ARG A 466 -0.96 2.72 -33.90
C ARG A 466 0.34 2.92 -33.12
N PHE A 467 0.94 1.84 -32.58
CA PHE A 467 2.13 1.93 -31.74
C PHE A 467 3.36 1.54 -32.55
N ALA A 468 4.17 2.54 -32.91
CA ALA A 468 5.45 2.30 -33.54
C ALA A 468 6.34 1.41 -32.66
N LYS A 469 7.03 0.43 -33.26
CA LYS A 469 7.86 -0.55 -32.53
C LYS A 469 8.94 0.12 -31.68
N GLU A 470 9.40 1.31 -32.06
CA GLU A 470 10.40 2.12 -31.36
C GLU A 470 9.92 2.61 -29.98
N ARG A 471 8.60 2.58 -29.73
CA ARG A 471 7.95 2.98 -28.47
C ARG A 471 7.79 1.85 -27.47
N LEU A 472 7.92 0.61 -27.94
CA LEU A 472 7.58 -0.57 -27.14
C LEU A 472 8.79 -1.07 -26.35
N TRP A 473 8.60 -1.27 -25.05
CA TRP A 473 9.66 -1.73 -24.15
C TRP A 473 9.13 -2.80 -23.20
N HIS A 474 9.95 -3.82 -22.94
CA HIS A 474 9.76 -4.63 -21.74
C HIS A 474 10.39 -3.91 -20.54
N VAL A 475 9.64 -3.85 -19.45
CA VAL A 475 9.98 -3.09 -18.25
C VAL A 475 9.99 -4.03 -17.04
N GLU A 476 11.07 -4.00 -16.27
CA GLU A 476 11.14 -4.54 -14.91
C GLU A 476 11.30 -3.38 -13.93
N ILE A 477 10.49 -3.40 -12.87
CA ILE A 477 10.44 -2.35 -11.86
C ILE A 477 10.60 -3.01 -10.50
N THR A 478 11.51 -2.49 -9.68
CA THR A 478 11.56 -2.80 -8.25
C THR A 478 11.09 -1.58 -7.46
N PHE A 479 10.08 -1.77 -6.61
CA PHE A 479 9.52 -0.72 -5.76
C PHE A 479 10.07 -0.80 -4.33
N GLY A 480 10.28 0.36 -3.72
CA GLY A 480 10.68 0.50 -2.31
C GLY A 480 9.57 0.20 -1.31
N ALA A 481 8.33 0.15 -1.75
CA ALA A 481 7.19 -0.40 -1.01
C ALA A 481 6.44 -1.41 -1.89
N PRO A 482 5.88 -2.49 -1.33
CA PRO A 482 5.11 -3.45 -2.10
C PRO A 482 3.88 -2.79 -2.77
N VAL A 483 3.70 -3.03 -4.07
CA VAL A 483 2.57 -2.50 -4.87
C VAL A 483 1.57 -3.62 -5.15
N LYS A 484 0.28 -3.29 -5.10
CA LYS A 484 -0.82 -4.22 -5.44
C LYS A 484 -1.12 -4.19 -6.93
N GLY A 485 -1.48 -5.34 -7.50
CA GLY A 485 -1.90 -5.47 -8.89
C GLY A 485 -3.38 -5.18 -9.14
N PRO A 486 -3.80 -5.20 -10.42
CA PRO A 486 -2.94 -5.36 -11.60
C PRO A 486 -2.18 -4.07 -11.93
N LEU A 487 -0.98 -4.22 -12.49
CA LEU A 487 -0.19 -3.08 -12.96
C LEU A 487 -0.21 -3.03 -14.50
N LEU A 488 -0.71 -1.91 -15.05
CA LEU A 488 -0.76 -1.63 -16.49
C LEU A 488 -0.13 -0.27 -16.78
N LEU A 489 0.91 -0.23 -17.63
CA LEU A 489 1.68 0.97 -17.88
C LEU A 489 1.73 1.41 -19.35
N GLY A 490 1.86 2.72 -19.54
CA GLY A 490 2.02 3.34 -20.86
C GLY A 490 0.71 3.60 -21.61
N ASP A 491 0.85 4.18 -22.80
CA ASP A 491 -0.26 4.64 -23.66
C ASP A 491 -1.09 3.50 -24.26
N GLY A 492 -0.58 2.28 -24.13
CA GLY A 492 -1.17 1.04 -24.60
C GLY A 492 -2.05 0.32 -23.57
N ARG A 493 -2.16 0.83 -22.34
CA ARG A 493 -2.93 0.22 -21.24
C ARG A 493 -4.42 0.01 -21.52
N PHE A 494 -5.00 0.76 -22.46
CA PHE A 494 -6.38 0.61 -22.93
C PHE A 494 -6.50 -0.21 -24.23
N CYS A 495 -5.40 -0.80 -24.69
CA CYS A 495 -5.30 -1.59 -25.90
C CYS A 495 -4.63 -2.96 -25.62
N GLY A 496 -4.54 -3.38 -24.35
CA GLY A 496 -3.96 -4.66 -23.94
C GLY A 496 -2.42 -4.71 -23.88
N LEU A 497 -1.74 -3.57 -24.07
CA LEU A 497 -0.30 -3.45 -23.91
C LEU A 497 0.06 -2.94 -22.50
N GLY A 498 1.29 -3.22 -22.07
CA GLY A 498 1.84 -2.77 -20.79
C GLY A 498 1.36 -3.52 -19.56
N LEU A 499 0.73 -4.68 -19.72
CA LEU A 499 0.33 -5.54 -18.61
C LEU A 499 1.58 -6.11 -17.93
N MET A 500 1.63 -6.05 -16.60
CA MET A 500 2.73 -6.57 -15.81
C MET A 500 2.28 -7.71 -14.89
N SER A 501 3.19 -8.64 -14.62
CA SER A 501 3.07 -9.68 -13.60
C SER A 501 4.10 -9.46 -12.48
N PRO A 502 3.75 -9.74 -11.22
CA PRO A 502 4.71 -9.74 -10.13
C PRO A 502 5.68 -10.91 -10.25
N VAL A 503 6.95 -10.67 -9.91
CA VAL A 503 7.95 -11.71 -9.76
C VAL A 503 7.82 -12.29 -8.35
N ARG A 504 7.19 -13.46 -8.26
CA ARG A 504 6.82 -14.10 -6.99
C ARG A 504 8.01 -14.61 -6.18
N ASP A 505 9.11 -14.93 -6.86
CA ASP A 505 10.33 -15.45 -6.24
C ASP A 505 11.31 -14.34 -5.83
N ALA A 506 10.96 -13.07 -6.07
CA ALA A 506 11.72 -11.91 -5.63
C ALA A 506 11.08 -11.32 -4.38
N VAL A 507 10.98 -12.09 -3.29
CA VAL A 507 10.76 -11.49 -1.97
C VAL A 507 12.15 -11.12 -1.44
N PRO A 508 12.50 -9.83 -1.33
CA PRO A 508 13.76 -9.46 -0.71
C PRO A 508 13.74 -9.95 0.73
N GLY A 509 14.61 -10.89 1.08
CA GLY A 509 14.76 -11.35 2.47
C GLY A 509 15.49 -10.35 3.36
N VAL A 510 15.54 -9.07 2.99
CA VAL A 510 16.26 -8.02 3.71
C VAL A 510 15.34 -6.82 3.88
N GLN A 511 15.18 -6.37 5.12
CA GLN A 511 14.45 -5.16 5.48
C GLN A 511 15.39 -4.14 6.09
N VAL A 512 15.25 -2.89 5.66
CA VAL A 512 16.20 -1.83 6.00
C VAL A 512 15.42 -0.58 6.37
N PHE A 513 15.77 0.00 7.51
CA PHE A 513 15.22 1.27 7.98
C PHE A 513 16.36 2.22 8.31
N ALA A 514 16.33 3.42 7.74
CA ALA A 514 17.20 4.52 8.13
C ALA A 514 16.57 5.26 9.31
N ILE A 515 17.39 5.61 10.30
CA ILE A 515 16.99 6.49 11.38
C ILE A 515 17.11 7.94 10.89
N THR A 516 15.98 8.62 10.73
CA THR A 516 15.90 9.96 10.11
C THR A 516 15.96 11.11 11.10
N ALA A 517 15.61 10.87 12.36
CA ALA A 517 15.68 11.87 13.42
C ALA A 517 15.85 11.22 14.79
N ASP A 518 16.18 12.05 15.80
CA ASP A 518 16.11 11.73 17.23
C ASP A 518 17.09 10.66 17.75
N LEU A 519 18.10 10.28 16.94
CA LEU A 519 19.24 9.50 17.40
C LEU A 519 20.24 10.42 18.14
N THR A 520 20.26 10.35 19.46
CA THR A 520 21.18 11.12 20.32
C THR A 520 22.30 10.21 20.85
N GLY A 521 23.54 10.70 20.81
CA GLY A 521 24.72 9.96 21.29
C GLY A 521 25.09 8.73 20.44
N GLN A 522 25.81 7.78 21.06
CA GLN A 522 26.17 6.48 20.49
C GLN A 522 25.51 5.37 21.32
N PRO A 523 24.25 5.01 21.03
CA PRO A 523 23.56 3.98 21.80
C PRO A 523 24.21 2.61 21.57
N ASP A 524 24.16 1.74 22.58
CA ASP A 524 24.64 0.36 22.46
C ASP A 524 23.87 -0.35 21.33
N PRO A 525 24.55 -0.83 20.28
CA PRO A 525 23.92 -1.54 19.17
C PRO A 525 23.05 -2.72 19.60
N ILE A 526 23.41 -3.42 20.67
CA ILE A 526 22.66 -4.57 21.18
C ILE A 526 21.31 -4.11 21.77
N GLU A 527 21.27 -2.98 22.49
CA GLU A 527 20.04 -2.43 23.05
C GLU A 527 19.06 -2.00 21.96
N VAL A 528 19.57 -1.30 20.94
CA VAL A 528 18.79 -0.86 19.77
C VAL A 528 18.20 -2.06 19.03
N VAL A 529 19.00 -3.10 18.78
CA VAL A 529 18.55 -4.31 18.09
C VAL A 529 17.51 -5.08 18.92
N ARG A 530 17.67 -5.17 20.24
CA ARG A 530 16.66 -5.79 21.11
C ARG A 530 15.33 -5.05 21.04
N ALA A 531 15.35 -3.72 20.99
CA ALA A 531 14.15 -2.92 20.81
C ALA A 531 13.50 -3.17 19.44
N LEU A 532 14.30 -3.15 18.37
CA LEU A 532 13.86 -3.47 17.01
C LEU A 532 13.16 -4.83 16.96
N ARG A 533 13.79 -5.87 17.52
CA ARG A 533 13.25 -7.22 17.57
C ARG A 533 11.90 -7.28 18.28
N ARG A 534 11.77 -6.66 19.45
CA ARG A 534 10.48 -6.59 20.18
C ARG A 534 9.41 -5.86 19.37
N ALA A 535 9.75 -4.75 18.73
CA ALA A 535 8.83 -3.99 17.88
C ALA A 535 8.33 -4.84 16.70
N VAL A 536 9.23 -5.55 16.02
CA VAL A 536 8.89 -6.44 14.90
C VAL A 536 7.94 -7.55 15.36
N MET A 537 8.24 -8.22 16.48
CA MET A 537 7.36 -9.25 17.05
C MET A 537 5.97 -8.71 17.39
N ALA A 538 5.89 -7.56 18.06
CA ALA A 538 4.62 -6.93 18.43
C ALA A 538 3.78 -6.55 17.21
N ARG A 539 4.41 -6.02 16.16
CA ARG A 539 3.73 -5.65 14.91
C ARG A 539 3.22 -6.86 14.15
N VAL A 540 4.02 -7.93 14.05
CA VAL A 540 3.57 -9.19 13.44
C VAL A 540 2.42 -9.81 14.23
N GLN A 541 2.47 -9.79 15.57
CA GLN A 541 1.38 -10.25 16.42
C GLN A 541 0.07 -9.48 16.17
N ALA A 542 0.15 -8.17 15.93
CA ALA A 542 -1.02 -7.35 15.60
C ALA A 542 -1.68 -7.76 14.27
N ILE A 543 -0.90 -8.26 13.30
CA ILE A 543 -1.41 -8.80 12.04
C ILE A 543 -2.03 -10.19 12.23
N LEU A 544 -1.39 -11.06 13.03
CA LEU A 544 -1.87 -12.43 13.27
C LEU A 544 -3.10 -12.50 14.18
N GLY A 545 -3.28 -11.52 15.08
CA GLY A 545 -4.30 -11.48 16.11
C GLY A 545 -3.76 -11.94 17.47
N LYS A 546 -4.28 -11.37 18.57
CA LYS A 546 -3.74 -11.57 19.93
C LYS A 546 -3.85 -13.01 20.44
N ASP A 547 -4.82 -13.77 19.94
CA ASP A 547 -5.09 -15.15 20.39
C ASP A 547 -4.25 -16.19 19.63
N LYS A 548 -3.43 -15.76 18.65
CA LYS A 548 -2.57 -16.66 17.88
C LYS A 548 -1.16 -16.68 18.43
N GLN A 549 -0.54 -17.86 18.44
CA GLN A 549 0.86 -18.01 18.80
C GLN A 549 1.77 -17.41 17.73
N LEU A 550 2.83 -16.71 18.16
CA LEU A 550 3.82 -16.13 17.26
C LEU A 550 4.77 -17.22 16.72
N PRO A 551 4.85 -17.43 15.40
CA PRO A 551 5.71 -18.48 14.83
C PRO A 551 7.19 -18.33 15.20
N SER A 552 7.88 -19.46 15.33
CA SER A 552 9.33 -19.54 15.62
C SER A 552 10.18 -18.75 14.62
N PHE A 553 9.73 -18.63 13.37
CA PHE A 553 10.35 -17.76 12.35
C PHE A 553 10.55 -16.31 12.81
N PHE A 554 9.62 -15.76 13.60
CA PHE A 554 9.69 -14.40 14.14
C PHE A 554 10.21 -14.37 15.57
N SER A 555 9.80 -15.34 16.40
CA SER A 555 10.07 -15.34 17.83
C SER A 555 11.42 -15.95 18.19
N GLY A 556 11.98 -16.82 17.35
CA GLY A 556 13.15 -17.65 17.67
C GLY A 556 12.91 -18.65 18.81
N HIS A 557 11.65 -18.90 19.19
CA HIS A 557 11.26 -19.84 20.24
C HIS A 557 10.23 -20.84 19.71
N GLU A 558 10.32 -22.07 20.21
CA GLU A 558 9.35 -23.15 19.95
C GLU A 558 8.04 -22.90 20.70
N GLU A 559 7.02 -23.72 20.44
CA GLU A 559 5.70 -23.54 21.04
C GLU A 559 5.70 -23.61 22.58
N ASN A 560 6.62 -24.38 23.15
CA ASN A 560 6.83 -24.50 24.59
C ASN A 560 7.62 -23.33 25.22
N GLY A 561 7.99 -22.32 24.43
CA GLY A 561 8.77 -21.17 24.86
C GLY A 561 10.27 -21.42 24.98
N ALA A 562 10.77 -22.62 24.65
CA ALA A 562 12.20 -22.89 24.61
C ALA A 562 12.85 -22.22 23.38
N PRO A 563 14.10 -21.74 23.46
CA PRO A 563 14.83 -21.28 22.29
C PRO A 563 14.94 -22.40 21.27
N VAL A 564 14.78 -22.07 19.98
CA VAL A 564 14.92 -23.04 18.90
C VAL A 564 16.34 -23.62 18.90
N GLN A 565 16.45 -24.94 19.14
CA GLN A 565 17.74 -25.64 19.27
C GLN A 565 18.23 -26.28 17.96
N HIS A 566 17.33 -26.51 17.00
CA HIS A 566 17.64 -27.24 15.77
C HIS A 566 18.29 -26.36 14.72
N THR A 567 19.39 -26.85 14.14
CA THR A 567 20.09 -26.26 12.98
C THR A 567 19.25 -26.14 11.71
N SER A 568 18.04 -26.72 11.70
CA SER A 568 17.07 -26.69 10.60
C SER A 568 15.98 -25.62 10.74
N SER A 569 15.87 -24.97 11.90
CA SER A 569 14.79 -24.03 12.21
C SER A 569 15.36 -22.62 12.40
N SER A 570 15.56 -21.94 11.29
CA SER A 570 16.15 -20.60 11.30
C SER A 570 15.09 -19.50 11.34
N HIS A 571 15.41 -18.43 12.06
CA HIS A 571 14.53 -17.31 12.33
C HIS A 571 15.21 -15.98 11.96
N LEU A 572 14.42 -14.90 11.97
CA LEU A 572 14.90 -13.57 11.61
C LEU A 572 16.15 -13.16 12.39
N SER A 573 17.15 -12.65 11.68
CA SER A 573 18.34 -12.03 12.28
C SER A 573 18.22 -10.51 12.24
N PHE A 574 18.81 -9.83 13.22
CA PHE A 574 18.63 -8.41 13.42
C PHE A 574 19.98 -7.72 13.62
N ALA A 575 20.14 -6.55 13.04
CA ALA A 575 21.39 -5.80 13.07
C ALA A 575 21.13 -4.29 13.13
N PHE A 576 22.09 -3.57 13.71
CA PHE A 576 22.17 -2.12 13.68
C PHE A 576 23.57 -1.75 13.19
N GLU A 577 23.61 -0.95 12.14
CA GLU A 577 24.84 -0.42 11.55
C GLU A 577 24.96 1.06 11.96
N PRO A 578 25.82 1.40 12.93
CA PRO A 578 25.81 2.71 13.58
C PRO A 578 26.25 3.84 12.66
N THR A 579 27.19 3.61 11.75
CA THR A 579 27.82 4.65 10.92
C THR A 579 26.81 5.28 9.97
N SER A 580 26.02 4.46 9.27
CA SER A 580 24.96 4.95 8.39
C SER A 580 23.59 5.00 9.08
N LYS A 581 23.52 4.74 10.39
CA LYS A 581 22.31 4.79 11.21
C LYS A 581 21.18 3.89 10.65
N ARG A 582 21.49 2.63 10.34
CA ARG A 582 20.56 1.68 9.70
C ARG A 582 20.19 0.52 10.59
N LEU A 583 18.90 0.20 10.63
CA LEU A 583 18.32 -0.99 11.23
C LEU A 583 18.06 -2.03 10.14
N LEU A 584 18.49 -3.26 10.38
CA LEU A 584 18.50 -4.33 9.40
C LEU A 584 17.78 -5.57 9.96
N ILE A 585 16.95 -6.19 9.13
CA ILE A 585 16.29 -7.46 9.42
C ILE A 585 16.57 -8.41 8.26
N PHE A 586 17.18 -9.55 8.56
CA PHE A 586 17.56 -10.55 7.57
C PHE A 586 16.73 -11.82 7.75
N ALA A 587 16.19 -12.30 6.63
CA ALA A 587 15.54 -13.59 6.54
C ALA A 587 16.58 -14.72 6.56
N PRO A 588 16.24 -15.89 7.13
CA PRO A 588 17.12 -17.04 7.19
C PRO A 588 17.78 -17.41 5.85
N HIS A 589 16.98 -17.53 4.79
CA HIS A 589 17.45 -17.95 3.47
C HIS A 589 18.52 -17.00 2.88
N VAL A 590 18.53 -15.71 3.27
CA VAL A 590 19.55 -14.75 2.87
C VAL A 590 20.86 -15.00 3.59
N VAL A 591 20.80 -15.14 4.92
CA VAL A 591 22.00 -15.39 5.76
C VAL A 591 22.61 -16.77 5.46
N GLU A 592 21.76 -17.74 5.15
CA GLU A 592 22.13 -19.13 4.85
C GLU A 592 22.41 -19.41 3.38
N ARG A 593 22.27 -18.40 2.51
CA ARG A 593 22.60 -18.49 1.08
C ARG A 593 21.88 -19.64 0.37
N ARG A 594 20.60 -19.81 0.66
CA ARG A 594 19.73 -20.85 0.08
C ARG A 594 18.44 -20.26 -0.47
N ALA A 595 17.69 -21.07 -1.22
CA ALA A 595 16.34 -20.70 -1.63
C ALA A 595 15.40 -20.62 -0.41
N ALA A 596 14.45 -19.68 -0.45
CA ALA A 596 13.38 -19.58 0.54
C ALA A 596 12.38 -20.74 0.35
N THR A 597 11.90 -21.31 1.45
CA THR A 597 10.82 -22.30 1.42
C THR A 597 9.46 -21.63 1.19
N PRO A 598 8.44 -22.36 0.67
CA PRO A 598 7.10 -21.80 0.51
C PRO A 598 6.49 -21.24 1.80
N GLN A 599 6.85 -21.81 2.96
CA GLN A 599 6.38 -21.34 4.26
C GLN A 599 7.08 -20.03 4.67
N GLU A 600 8.40 -19.92 4.45
CA GLU A 600 9.13 -18.67 4.68
C GLU A 600 8.59 -17.54 3.80
N LEU A 601 8.24 -17.81 2.54
CA LEU A 601 7.62 -16.80 1.67
C LEU A 601 6.31 -16.26 2.25
N LYS A 602 5.48 -17.12 2.86
CA LYS A 602 4.26 -16.67 3.57
C LYS A 602 4.59 -15.79 4.78
N TYR A 603 5.58 -16.17 5.57
CA TYR A 603 6.01 -15.37 6.73
C TYR A 603 6.64 -14.05 6.32
N LEU A 604 7.40 -14.00 5.24
CA LEU A 604 7.97 -12.75 4.71
C LEU A 604 6.89 -11.81 4.19
N SER A 605 5.84 -12.33 3.55
CA SER A 605 4.67 -11.51 3.20
C SER A 605 3.99 -10.93 4.44
N THR A 606 3.89 -11.71 5.53
CA THR A 606 3.32 -11.24 6.80
C THR A 606 4.21 -10.16 7.42
N LEU A 607 5.53 -10.37 7.39
CA LEU A 607 6.53 -9.40 7.86
C LEU A 607 6.43 -8.07 7.11
N ASP A 608 6.32 -8.13 5.78
CA ASP A 608 6.23 -6.94 4.94
C ASP A 608 5.00 -6.09 5.28
N VAL A 609 3.84 -6.73 5.48
CA VAL A 609 2.61 -6.06 5.92
C VAL A 609 2.78 -5.47 7.32
N ALA A 610 3.34 -6.24 8.26
CA ALA A 610 3.57 -5.76 9.63
C ALA A 610 4.47 -4.52 9.66
N LEU A 611 5.43 -4.40 8.74
CA LEU A 611 6.42 -3.33 8.70
C LEU A 611 6.08 -2.19 7.72
N GLU A 612 4.92 -2.20 7.06
CA GLU A 612 4.53 -1.20 6.06
C GLU A 612 4.57 0.25 6.60
N ASP A 613 3.99 0.48 7.79
CA ASP A 613 3.97 1.77 8.49
C ASP A 613 4.88 1.78 9.73
N PHE A 614 6.05 1.14 9.65
CA PHE A 614 7.00 1.17 10.75
C PHE A 614 7.85 2.45 10.71
N ARG A 615 7.31 3.53 11.29
CA ARG A 615 7.88 4.89 11.26
C ARG A 615 8.52 5.35 12.57
N GLU A 616 8.34 4.60 13.65
CA GLU A 616 8.85 4.97 14.97
C GLU A 616 9.35 3.72 15.70
N LEU A 617 10.56 3.78 16.27
CA LEU A 617 11.08 2.77 17.20
C LEU A 617 11.34 3.37 18.57
N ARG A 618 10.71 2.80 19.60
CA ARG A 618 10.96 3.15 21.01
C ARG A 618 12.02 2.21 21.59
N ALA A 619 13.24 2.73 21.77
CA ALA A 619 14.42 1.98 22.18
C ALA A 619 14.80 2.15 23.66
N GLY A 620 13.82 2.43 24.54
CA GLY A 620 14.07 2.54 25.98
C GLY A 620 15.00 3.71 26.29
N ARG A 621 16.12 3.44 26.99
CA ARG A 621 17.12 4.48 27.33
C ARG A 621 17.80 5.08 26.10
N ALA A 622 17.83 4.35 24.98
CA ALA A 622 18.37 4.86 23.73
C ALA A 622 17.45 5.88 23.04
N GLY A 623 16.21 6.07 23.51
CA GLY A 623 15.30 7.12 23.02
C GLY A 623 14.18 6.62 22.11
N VAL A 624 13.59 7.55 21.35
CA VAL A 624 12.54 7.29 20.35
C VAL A 624 13.08 7.76 19.00
N PHE A 625 13.11 6.87 18.02
CA PHE A 625 13.69 7.14 16.71
C PHE A 625 12.60 7.26 15.66
N SER A 626 12.67 8.32 14.85
CA SER A 626 11.93 8.40 13.60
C SER A 626 12.60 7.52 12.54
N LEU A 627 11.83 6.68 11.88
CA LEU A 627 12.30 5.70 10.90
C LEU A 627 11.72 6.01 9.51
N SER A 628 12.56 5.83 8.49
CA SER A 628 12.11 5.68 7.11
C SER A 628 12.64 4.39 6.51
N ARG A 629 11.85 3.75 5.65
CA ARG A 629 12.31 2.55 4.94
C ARG A 629 13.40 2.95 3.95
N ALA A 630 14.51 2.23 3.96
CA ALA A 630 15.65 2.49 3.09
C ALA A 630 15.81 1.37 2.06
N SER A 631 16.41 1.71 0.93
CA SER A 631 16.85 0.75 -0.09
C SER A 631 18.34 0.47 0.09
N ILE A 632 18.78 -0.77 -0.15
CA ILE A 632 20.20 -1.06 -0.30
C ILE A 632 20.52 -1.16 -1.79
N ASP A 633 21.50 -0.38 -2.25
CA ASP A 633 22.12 -0.61 -3.54
C ASP A 633 23.05 -1.83 -3.44
N THR A 634 22.59 -2.97 -3.95
CA THR A 634 23.34 -4.23 -3.92
C THR A 634 24.72 -4.15 -4.60
N GLY A 635 24.96 -3.15 -5.46
CA GLY A 635 26.25 -2.96 -6.13
C GLY A 635 27.27 -2.13 -5.34
N ASN A 636 26.82 -1.24 -4.45
CA ASN A 636 27.68 -0.22 -3.83
C ASN A 636 27.62 -0.17 -2.29
N ASP A 637 26.79 -1.00 -1.67
CA ASP A 637 26.62 -1.03 -0.22
C ASP A 637 27.63 -1.98 0.45
N SER A 638 28.41 -1.49 1.40
CA SER A 638 29.44 -2.27 2.10
C SER A 638 28.92 -3.48 2.88
N LEU A 639 27.61 -3.56 3.17
CA LEU A 639 26.97 -4.74 3.77
C LEU A 639 26.64 -5.83 2.74
N LEU A 640 26.32 -5.45 1.49
CA LEU A 640 25.90 -6.36 0.43
C LEU A 640 26.92 -6.48 -0.72
N ALA A 641 28.03 -5.74 -0.65
CA ALA A 641 29.08 -5.73 -1.64
C ALA A 641 29.70 -7.12 -1.85
N SER A 642 30.38 -7.27 -2.99
CA SER A 642 31.24 -8.43 -3.26
C SER A 642 32.67 -8.08 -2.86
N SER A 643 33.20 -8.74 -1.82
CA SER A 643 34.55 -8.45 -1.29
C SER A 643 35.29 -9.73 -0.89
N PRO A 644 36.62 -9.80 -1.07
CA PRO A 644 37.43 -10.88 -0.52
C PRO A 644 37.77 -10.67 0.96
N VAL A 645 37.56 -9.47 1.52
CA VAL A 645 37.89 -9.15 2.92
C VAL A 645 36.68 -8.57 3.65
N TRP A 646 36.40 -9.13 4.84
CA TRP A 646 35.25 -8.77 5.67
C TRP A 646 35.67 -8.61 7.13
N GLU A 647 35.20 -7.56 7.81
CA GLU A 647 35.51 -7.30 9.21
C GLU A 647 34.25 -7.07 10.05
N THR A 648 34.21 -7.62 11.26
CA THR A 648 33.10 -7.41 12.20
C THR A 648 33.00 -5.96 12.66
N ILE A 649 31.81 -5.37 12.55
CA ILE A 649 31.46 -4.09 13.19
C ILE A 649 30.69 -4.25 14.49
N THR A 650 30.09 -5.41 14.73
CA THR A 650 29.54 -5.77 16.04
C THR A 650 30.25 -7.02 16.58
N PRO A 651 30.42 -7.16 17.91
CA PRO A 651 31.22 -8.25 18.47
C PRO A 651 30.74 -9.62 18.00
N TYR A 652 31.68 -10.45 17.53
CA TYR A 652 31.41 -11.86 17.26
C TYR A 652 31.34 -12.62 18.58
N VAL A 653 30.41 -13.56 18.71
CA VAL A 653 30.26 -14.43 19.89
C VAL A 653 30.25 -15.87 19.43
N VAL A 654 31.11 -16.70 20.04
CA VAL A 654 31.26 -18.10 19.64
C VAL A 654 29.97 -18.90 19.78
N THR A 655 29.70 -19.80 18.84
CA THR A 655 28.52 -20.67 18.83
C THR A 655 28.69 -21.91 19.69
N ARG A 656 29.90 -22.44 19.76
CA ARG A 656 30.25 -23.58 20.61
C ARG A 656 31.58 -23.31 21.33
N HIS A 657 31.66 -23.73 22.58
CA HIS A 657 32.93 -23.72 23.31
C HIS A 657 33.78 -24.90 22.82
N ALA A 658 34.71 -24.62 21.92
CA ALA A 658 35.76 -25.58 21.57
C ALA A 658 36.71 -25.76 22.76
N LYS A 659 37.11 -27.00 23.08
CA LYS A 659 38.14 -27.31 24.07
C LYS A 659 39.54 -27.10 23.46
N GLU A 660 39.79 -25.89 22.95
CA GLU A 660 41.10 -25.47 22.48
C GLU A 660 41.81 -24.74 23.62
N GLY A 661 43.09 -25.04 23.87
CA GLY A 661 43.86 -24.48 24.99
C GLY A 661 44.14 -22.97 24.90
N GLU A 662 43.83 -22.33 23.75
CA GLU A 662 44.06 -20.90 23.50
C GLU A 662 42.79 -20.22 22.97
N ALA A 663 42.39 -19.12 23.58
CA ALA A 663 41.16 -18.39 23.26
C ALA A 663 41.11 -17.89 21.80
N LYS A 664 42.24 -17.41 21.26
CA LYS A 664 42.34 -16.96 19.86
C LYS A 664 42.02 -18.09 18.90
N LYS A 665 42.66 -19.24 19.09
CA LYS A 665 42.47 -20.44 18.29
C LYS A 665 41.04 -20.97 18.40
N ALA A 666 40.44 -20.97 19.60
CA ALA A 666 39.06 -21.36 19.81
C ALA A 666 38.08 -20.53 18.95
N LEU A 667 38.28 -19.21 18.91
CA LEU A 667 37.45 -18.30 18.13
C LEU A 667 37.66 -18.50 16.61
N GLU A 668 38.91 -18.65 16.16
CA GLU A 668 39.23 -18.94 14.76
C GLU A 668 38.56 -20.24 14.26
N VAL A 669 38.60 -21.31 15.06
CA VAL A 669 37.96 -22.59 14.73
C VAL A 669 36.44 -22.45 14.64
N ASP A 670 35.81 -21.73 15.59
CA ASP A 670 34.36 -21.53 15.59
C ASP A 670 33.91 -20.70 14.37
N VAL A 671 34.64 -19.64 14.03
CA VAL A 671 34.37 -18.80 12.83
C VAL A 671 34.46 -19.63 11.55
N ARG A 672 35.51 -20.43 11.38
CA ARG A 672 35.67 -21.31 10.20
C ARG A 672 34.52 -22.30 10.09
N THR A 673 34.09 -22.86 11.23
CA THR A 673 32.96 -23.78 11.30
C THR A 673 31.65 -23.09 10.92
N GLU A 674 31.41 -21.87 11.40
CA GLU A 674 30.24 -21.07 11.03
C GLU A 674 30.22 -20.69 9.54
N CYS A 675 31.37 -20.35 8.95
CA CYS A 675 31.48 -20.12 7.51
C CYS A 675 31.02 -21.35 6.72
N ARG A 676 31.57 -22.53 7.04
CA ARG A 676 31.16 -23.79 6.39
C ARG A 676 29.67 -24.09 6.57
N ARG A 677 29.14 -23.87 7.78
CA ARG A 677 27.72 -24.11 8.09
C ARG A 677 26.77 -23.24 7.27
N LEU A 678 27.17 -22.01 6.93
CA LEU A 678 26.36 -21.09 6.12
C LEU A 678 26.70 -21.12 4.62
N GLY A 679 27.42 -22.16 4.16
CA GLY A 679 27.76 -22.33 2.74
C GLY A 679 28.78 -21.31 2.21
N LEU A 680 29.52 -20.64 3.10
CA LEU A 680 30.67 -19.82 2.71
C LEU A 680 31.87 -20.72 2.40
N PRO A 681 32.71 -20.36 1.41
CA PRO A 681 33.98 -21.05 1.20
C PRO A 681 34.87 -20.86 2.44
N GLU A 682 35.83 -21.77 2.63
CA GLU A 682 36.74 -21.66 3.75
C GLU A 682 37.64 -20.41 3.63
N PRO A 683 37.72 -19.55 4.67
CA PRO A 683 38.61 -18.39 4.64
C PRO A 683 40.08 -18.83 4.50
N LYS A 684 40.84 -18.14 3.64
CA LYS A 684 42.30 -18.28 3.55
C LYS A 684 42.95 -17.91 4.89
N ALA A 685 42.54 -16.80 5.48
CA ALA A 685 43.01 -16.33 6.78
C ALA A 685 41.85 -15.81 7.64
N VAL A 686 41.97 -16.00 8.95
CA VAL A 686 41.06 -15.46 9.96
C VAL A 686 41.94 -14.73 10.96
N GLU A 687 41.74 -13.42 11.10
CA GLU A 687 42.41 -12.60 12.10
C GLU A 687 41.42 -12.31 13.22
N VAL A 688 41.84 -12.56 14.46
CA VAL A 688 41.02 -12.30 15.64
C VAL A 688 41.73 -11.33 16.56
N SER A 689 41.00 -10.32 17.04
CA SER A 689 41.49 -9.30 17.96
C SER A 689 40.44 -8.96 19.03
N ASN A 690 40.85 -8.20 20.05
CA ASN A 690 39.97 -7.74 21.15
C ASN A 690 39.18 -8.87 21.82
N ILE A 691 39.85 -9.98 22.13
CA ILE A 691 39.23 -11.19 22.67
C ILE A 691 38.88 -10.98 24.15
N GLN A 692 37.65 -11.31 24.53
CA GLN A 692 37.18 -11.23 25.91
C GLN A 692 36.31 -12.44 26.26
N GLY A 693 36.46 -12.96 27.47
CA GLY A 693 35.52 -13.93 28.04
C GLY A 693 34.46 -13.19 28.86
N VAL A 694 33.19 -13.32 28.48
CA VAL A 694 32.09 -12.63 29.16
C VAL A 694 31.17 -13.65 29.84
N PRO A 695 30.96 -13.58 31.17
CA PRO A 695 30.08 -14.50 31.88
C PRO A 695 28.68 -14.59 31.25
N GLY A 696 28.18 -15.81 31.02
CA GLY A 696 26.89 -16.08 30.36
C GLY A 696 26.86 -15.83 28.84
N ILE A 697 27.80 -15.07 28.29
CA ILE A 697 27.90 -14.76 26.85
C ILE A 697 29.00 -15.62 26.16
N GLY A 698 29.98 -16.10 26.91
CA GLY A 698 31.08 -16.89 26.36
C GLY A 698 32.17 -16.03 25.74
N LEU A 699 32.92 -16.60 24.80
CA LEU A 699 34.05 -15.92 24.17
C LEU A 699 33.58 -14.97 23.08
N THR A 700 34.07 -13.73 23.12
CA THR A 700 33.77 -12.69 22.14
C THR A 700 35.04 -12.05 21.60
N GLY A 701 34.98 -11.50 20.39
CA GLY A 701 36.11 -10.78 19.77
C GLY A 701 35.72 -10.10 18.47
N LYS A 702 36.66 -9.33 17.91
CA LYS A 702 36.60 -8.83 16.53
C LYS A 702 37.22 -9.86 15.60
N VAL A 703 36.63 -10.01 14.42
CA VAL A 703 37.03 -11.00 13.42
C VAL A 703 37.18 -10.33 12.07
N LYS A 704 38.30 -10.60 11.40
CA LYS A 704 38.54 -10.23 10.02
C LYS A 704 38.79 -11.49 9.19
N LEU A 705 38.06 -11.62 8.10
CA LEU A 705 38.03 -12.78 7.22
C LEU A 705 38.66 -12.43 5.87
N HIS A 706 39.56 -13.29 5.40
CA HIS A 706 40.15 -13.19 4.06
C HIS A 706 39.77 -14.42 3.25
N PHE A 707 39.09 -14.22 2.13
CA PHE A 707 38.70 -15.27 1.20
C PHE A 707 39.58 -15.24 -0.05
N VAL A 708 39.76 -16.39 -0.70
CA VAL A 708 40.45 -16.47 -2.00
C VAL A 708 39.61 -15.83 -3.12
N GLN A 709 38.30 -15.99 -3.04
CA GLN A 709 37.33 -15.45 -3.98
C GLN A 709 36.54 -14.30 -3.36
N HIS A 710 35.95 -13.44 -4.20
CA HIS A 710 35.04 -12.41 -3.71
C HIS A 710 33.74 -13.05 -3.23
N ILE A 711 33.30 -12.65 -2.03
CA ILE A 711 32.06 -13.11 -1.41
C ILE A 711 31.09 -11.95 -1.40
N THR A 712 29.89 -12.16 -1.95
CA THR A 712 28.78 -11.20 -1.87
C THR A 712 28.16 -11.25 -0.47
N GLY A 713 27.95 -10.10 0.15
CA GLY A 713 27.24 -9.96 1.42
C GLY A 713 25.76 -10.38 1.37
N PRO A 714 25.05 -10.39 2.51
CA PRO A 714 25.54 -10.02 3.85
C PRO A 714 26.32 -11.15 4.54
N LEU A 715 27.20 -10.78 5.47
CA LEU A 715 27.87 -11.69 6.39
C LEU A 715 27.44 -11.39 7.82
N LEU A 716 26.76 -12.37 8.44
CA LEU A 716 26.26 -12.29 9.80
C LEU A 716 26.47 -13.63 10.50
N LEU A 717 27.48 -13.70 11.37
CA LEU A 717 27.99 -14.96 11.95
C LEU A 717 27.91 -14.94 13.48
N GLY A 718 27.99 -16.13 14.09
CA GLY A 718 28.08 -16.26 15.54
C GLY A 718 26.73 -16.35 16.26
N ARG A 719 26.80 -16.61 17.56
CA ARG A 719 25.65 -17.01 18.40
C ARG A 719 24.61 -15.91 18.57
N THR A 720 25.06 -14.66 18.58
CA THR A 720 24.25 -13.48 18.88
C THR A 720 23.77 -12.73 17.64
N ARG A 721 23.85 -13.33 16.44
CA ARG A 721 23.35 -12.73 15.19
C ARG A 721 21.87 -12.35 15.21
N TYR A 722 21.08 -13.01 16.05
CA TYR A 722 19.66 -12.74 16.24
C TYR A 722 19.40 -11.55 17.21
N LEU A 723 20.46 -11.05 17.84
CA LEU A 723 20.45 -10.04 18.90
C LEU A 723 21.44 -8.89 18.63
N GLY A 724 21.92 -8.73 17.40
CA GLY A 724 22.77 -7.61 16.97
C GLY A 724 24.28 -7.88 16.93
N GLY A 725 24.75 -9.08 17.30
CA GLY A 725 26.17 -9.45 17.24
C GLY A 725 26.62 -10.02 15.89
N GLY A 726 27.94 -9.99 15.66
CA GLY A 726 28.60 -10.67 14.55
C GLY A 726 28.24 -10.18 13.15
N LEU A 727 27.93 -8.89 12.98
CA LEU A 727 27.72 -8.24 11.69
C LEU A 727 29.06 -7.86 11.07
N PHE A 728 29.26 -8.17 9.78
CA PHE A 728 30.48 -7.85 9.04
C PHE A 728 30.23 -6.78 7.98
N LEU A 729 31.25 -5.95 7.72
CA LEU A 729 31.35 -5.03 6.59
C LEU A 729 32.47 -5.44 5.65
N ALA A 730 32.28 -5.18 4.35
CA ALA A 730 33.34 -5.27 3.37
C ALA A 730 34.43 -4.23 3.64
N VAL A 731 35.69 -4.64 3.59
CA VAL A 731 36.84 -3.74 3.69
C VAL A 731 37.25 -3.33 2.27
N HIS A 732 37.02 -2.07 1.89
CA HIS A 732 37.46 -1.54 0.60
C HIS A 732 38.91 -1.05 0.69
N HIS A 733 39.72 -1.36 -0.33
CA HIS A 733 41.18 -1.13 -0.39
C HIS A 733 41.61 0.35 -0.51
N GLN A 734 40.88 1.30 0.06
CA GLN A 734 41.23 2.75 -0.01
C GLN A 734 41.81 3.33 1.29
N ASP A 735 41.90 2.59 2.38
CA ASP A 735 42.44 3.08 3.66
C ASP A 735 43.83 2.49 4.00
N GLN A 736 44.77 2.52 3.06
CA GLN A 736 46.20 2.49 3.41
C GLN A 736 46.80 3.87 3.12
N PRO A 737 47.24 4.65 4.13
CA PRO A 737 48.08 5.79 3.87
C PRO A 737 49.37 5.26 3.23
N TYR A 738 49.73 5.85 2.08
CA TYR A 738 51.02 5.65 1.41
C TYR A 738 52.12 5.80 2.48
N GLN A 739 52.69 4.68 2.92
CA GLN A 739 53.93 4.70 3.67
C GLN A 739 55.04 4.78 2.63
N ASP A 740 55.55 6.00 2.44
CA ASP A 740 56.86 6.19 1.85
C ASP A 740 57.88 5.34 2.64
N GLN A 741 58.58 4.48 1.92
CA GLN A 741 59.85 3.92 2.36
C GLN A 741 60.87 4.07 1.22
N PRO A 742 62.14 4.25 1.60
CA PRO A 742 63.08 5.18 0.98
C PRO A 742 63.69 4.75 -0.36
#